data_AF-H5WLY9-F1
#
_entry.id   AF-H5WLY9-F1
#
_cell.length_a   1.000
_cell.length_b   1.000
_cell.length_c   1.000
_cell.angle_alpha   90.00
_cell.angle_beta   90.00
_cell.angle_gamma   90.00
#
_symmetry.space_group_name_H-M   'P 1'
#
loop_
_entity.id
_entity.type
_entity.pdbx_description
1 polymer ?
#
loop_
_entity_poly.entity_id
_entity_poly.type
_entity_poly.pdbx_seq_one_letter_code
_entity_poly.pdbx_strand_id
1 'polypeptide(L)'
;MGLMEQIKSKLGGKSVKACPLKTGVVAVVVTRADTGAPVQGAKVSITGPSPGSDTTSDIGAAIFEGRTPGDYKAKVGLSGAMKTWRLQELNVADSVAAASLTLMRADVQPLGDLVVKVVDDQGRTVKDALQLNASGAFTGGHNTNSGSHTFEKIPSGKYKVDVAAPFDLFENPQESKSDVVVPEGGKVTVQLVLRILNAVTPVIDSKKTEVLYEPLPPPDPNVAVPPPPPPNAETPLHLKLRYTETRSEKPFRDGGVFALDRGTVDVFRNEACTTKLALGPGNDFRFSNAQLSAGVDLYLRDRDRTAGPLVATLTLDPPADAAIRALGPTQRGLLIKALNVVQPKIVPEYKVVLLERGLHKHQKNDKGQAEADLHWAGATRIELSATQTGGVPAHPYNGGGKVSVSPSHVELFTHPDCKPDQKFEPSTAITNAQLFGLVPFELWLRGKAKGKVTVKLTMDDPKDGLIRVKPPAAEDLSVVELLGTLHRQNISAIKAFKVDPYTEPESDYHTGLKDLVWPEQKPVSDELKVQGKRWLHLQVASPTGDPSHGRAKLLLPKLNAADWPAETDDYKLVIKVEGADGAVTLHDKENENAATTQPWEFKVSDLKTAEKVLWVEGSGESKALHDCKLDIGLTRADAVEKHTAAKRDLRNGDWMRFTVLSIDPAEIKIDYTPEGDEFNAWDATSNPKRFYINVNKKGDPEGRRIKVQMQLKPHLAGVPVRFMLVADKDNHKTGNWGFDFPADAKRKDGKGVKQDFKWKDVKTSWKHKDKPDRKDVLHWGEVTDKDGKAKTKLKLSRVGGDKFRLGIYIDEDAHLAKHIDGHPELGKRVPVTSALGDIQVWRRVFYQATRPQNLALPALAGFDNSQERVFLGPELVNQHQMTPGDFSVDPMRPHWQYNPNSGDNTLKLCIGTHNIKDALKLFQKAEKKTTPKFHVIMCDEQFDAKDGRTHTTELIFDDADPGPQDEAMDSAQMQTHKVSIFDPPLQGGALAMTAKWEMLEHDGAKWKVRAKGKLPVAKIEVRADRDSRRKVRVSPPDGQPIDATHCIRVTIKLRAADGGYLGWAPNDSVAAVIKGGRADASMQDTMAHEMAHLFGQTRYKTKEGMPDHPLYYQRRGGSGTHCAHGAAWTAGNPGDPALDPKKSGQLDAQGHGAGKYDNGDCILFAYGLPNKVEWCEHCALDFVLSDLSKLNH
;
A
#
# COMPACT_ATOMS: atom_id res chain seq x y z
N MET A 1 50.02 -144.87 -37.99
CA MET A 1 49.91 -144.74 -39.46
C MET A 1 50.16 -143.28 -39.79
N GLY A 2 51.25 -142.96 -40.49
CA GLY A 2 51.59 -141.57 -40.82
C GLY A 2 50.52 -140.94 -41.72
N LEU A 3 50.35 -139.61 -41.67
CA LEU A 3 49.30 -138.90 -42.42
C LEU A 3 49.30 -139.27 -43.91
N MET A 4 50.48 -139.44 -44.53
CA MET A 4 50.59 -139.87 -45.93
C MET A 4 50.14 -141.31 -46.20
N GLU A 5 50.29 -142.22 -45.23
CA GLU A 5 49.80 -143.59 -45.36
C GLU A 5 48.27 -143.65 -45.23
N GLN A 6 47.70 -142.79 -44.36
CA GLN A 6 46.24 -142.64 -44.23
C GLN A 6 45.59 -142.04 -45.48
N ILE A 7 46.28 -141.11 -46.16
CA ILE A 7 45.81 -140.53 -47.43
C ILE A 7 45.90 -141.57 -48.57
N LYS A 8 47.00 -142.34 -48.64
CA LYS A 8 47.18 -143.37 -49.69
C LYS A 8 46.16 -144.51 -49.62
N SER A 9 45.74 -144.93 -48.42
CA SER A 9 44.78 -146.04 -48.27
C SER A 9 43.37 -145.71 -48.76
N LYS A 10 42.99 -144.42 -48.82
CA LYS A 10 41.68 -143.97 -49.33
C LYS A 10 41.57 -143.95 -50.87
N LEU A 11 42.68 -143.99 -51.62
CA LEU A 11 42.75 -143.79 -53.10
C LEU A 11 42.63 -145.09 -53.95
N GLY A 12 41.92 -146.14 -53.52
CA GLY A 12 42.07 -147.51 -54.04
C GLY A 12 41.63 -147.79 -55.50
N GLY A 13 42.55 -148.33 -56.34
CA GLY A 13 42.21 -149.03 -57.60
C GLY A 13 43.41 -149.46 -58.49
N LYS A 14 43.53 -150.76 -58.84
CA LYS A 14 44.49 -151.34 -59.81
C LYS A 14 43.95 -151.23 -61.25
N SER A 15 44.74 -150.77 -62.23
CA SER A 15 44.36 -150.72 -63.67
C SER A 15 44.89 -151.93 -64.46
N VAL A 16 44.08 -152.51 -65.38
CA VAL A 16 44.38 -153.76 -66.12
C VAL A 16 44.39 -153.60 -67.66
N LYS A 17 44.38 -152.39 -68.24
CA LYS A 17 44.79 -152.20 -69.67
C LYS A 17 45.06 -150.74 -70.02
N ALA A 18 45.96 -150.58 -70.99
CA ALA A 18 46.64 -149.33 -71.35
C ALA A 18 45.75 -148.30 -72.08
N CYS A 19 45.51 -147.17 -71.41
CA CYS A 19 45.37 -145.84 -72.00
C CYS A 19 46.18 -144.87 -71.12
N PRO A 20 46.83 -143.84 -71.66
CA PRO A 20 47.64 -142.92 -70.86
C PRO A 20 46.73 -142.11 -69.93
N LEU A 21 46.75 -142.41 -68.63
CA LEU A 21 46.03 -141.64 -67.61
C LEU A 21 46.67 -140.25 -67.50
N LYS A 22 45.87 -139.20 -67.74
CA LYS A 22 46.30 -137.80 -67.85
C LYS A 22 46.07 -136.97 -66.57
N THR A 23 45.91 -137.58 -65.39
CA THR A 23 45.49 -136.88 -64.15
C THR A 23 46.26 -137.30 -62.88
N GLY A 24 46.36 -136.43 -61.86
CA GLY A 24 46.97 -136.62 -60.51
C GLY A 24 46.01 -136.30 -59.34
N VAL A 25 46.51 -136.12 -58.11
CA VAL A 25 45.72 -135.90 -56.86
C VAL A 25 46.28 -134.74 -56.02
N VAL A 26 45.41 -133.89 -55.46
CA VAL A 26 45.78 -132.83 -54.48
C VAL A 26 45.16 -133.13 -53.11
N ALA A 27 45.90 -133.01 -52.02
CA ALA A 27 45.36 -133.09 -50.65
C ALA A 27 45.74 -131.85 -49.83
N VAL A 28 44.80 -131.29 -49.07
CA VAL A 28 45.01 -130.10 -48.22
C VAL A 28 44.71 -130.43 -46.76
N VAL A 29 45.65 -130.17 -45.86
CA VAL A 29 45.60 -130.49 -44.42
C VAL A 29 45.46 -129.23 -43.57
N VAL A 30 44.58 -129.23 -42.58
CA VAL A 30 44.36 -128.11 -41.66
C VAL A 30 44.63 -128.55 -40.22
N THR A 31 45.46 -127.81 -39.48
CA THR A 31 45.87 -128.11 -38.09
C THR A 31 45.73 -126.90 -37.15
N ARG A 32 45.60 -127.15 -35.83
CA ARG A 32 45.63 -126.11 -34.79
C ARG A 32 47.07 -125.64 -34.55
N ALA A 33 47.31 -124.33 -34.55
CA ALA A 33 48.62 -123.74 -34.30
C ALA A 33 49.08 -123.85 -32.84
N ASP A 34 48.13 -123.85 -31.89
CA ASP A 34 48.41 -123.90 -30.44
C ASP A 34 48.69 -125.32 -29.93
N THR A 35 48.14 -126.34 -30.58
CA THR A 35 48.16 -127.75 -30.11
C THR A 35 48.67 -128.74 -31.15
N GLY A 36 48.78 -128.36 -32.42
CA GLY A 36 49.14 -129.25 -33.54
C GLY A 36 48.05 -130.23 -33.97
N ALA A 37 46.88 -130.23 -33.33
CA ALA A 37 45.79 -131.19 -33.59
C ALA A 37 45.14 -130.99 -34.99
N PRO A 38 44.70 -132.07 -35.67
CA PRO A 38 43.99 -131.96 -36.95
C PRO A 38 42.63 -131.26 -36.79
N VAL A 39 42.22 -130.52 -37.81
CA VAL A 39 41.00 -129.72 -37.81
C VAL A 39 39.98 -130.29 -38.78
N GLN A 40 38.97 -130.97 -38.25
CA GLN A 40 37.86 -131.54 -39.01
C GLN A 40 36.81 -130.46 -39.37
N GLY A 41 36.26 -130.54 -40.58
CA GLY A 41 35.15 -129.70 -41.04
C GLY A 41 35.54 -128.31 -41.56
N ALA A 42 36.83 -128.04 -41.76
CA ALA A 42 37.28 -126.83 -42.45
C ALA A 42 36.97 -126.97 -43.95
N LYS A 43 36.36 -125.95 -44.55
CA LYS A 43 36.00 -125.97 -45.97
C LYS A 43 37.22 -125.63 -46.81
N VAL A 44 37.62 -126.52 -47.69
CA VAL A 44 38.74 -126.33 -48.61
C VAL A 44 38.22 -126.18 -50.03
N SER A 45 38.74 -125.20 -50.75
CA SER A 45 38.53 -125.05 -52.20
C SER A 45 39.88 -124.97 -52.88
N ILE A 46 40.07 -125.74 -53.95
CA ILE A 46 41.25 -125.68 -54.80
C ILE A 46 40.91 -125.05 -56.15
N THR A 47 41.78 -124.17 -56.61
CA THR A 47 41.73 -123.52 -57.92
C THR A 47 42.97 -123.89 -58.71
N GLY A 48 42.80 -124.35 -59.94
CA GLY A 48 43.87 -124.80 -60.84
C GLY A 48 43.27 -125.36 -62.13
N PRO A 49 44.02 -126.10 -62.97
CA PRO A 49 43.53 -126.63 -64.24
C PRO A 49 42.21 -127.42 -64.16
N SER A 50 41.95 -128.08 -63.04
CA SER A 50 40.65 -128.70 -62.75
C SER A 50 40.21 -128.43 -61.30
N PRO A 51 39.52 -127.30 -61.04
CA PRO A 51 39.19 -126.85 -59.69
C PRO A 51 38.21 -127.79 -58.95
N GLY A 52 38.11 -127.63 -57.63
CA GLY A 52 37.24 -128.45 -56.77
C GLY A 52 37.06 -127.85 -55.38
N SER A 53 36.08 -128.32 -54.61
CA SER A 53 35.91 -127.95 -53.20
C SER A 53 35.39 -129.14 -52.40
N ASP A 54 35.89 -129.28 -51.17
CA ASP A 54 35.55 -130.33 -50.21
C ASP A 54 35.79 -129.83 -48.78
N THR A 55 35.49 -130.62 -47.77
CA THR A 55 35.74 -130.32 -46.35
C THR A 55 36.79 -131.27 -45.77
N THR A 56 37.60 -130.78 -44.84
CA THR A 56 38.57 -131.63 -44.15
C THR A 56 37.86 -132.72 -43.35
N SER A 57 38.33 -133.95 -43.48
CA SER A 57 37.80 -135.08 -42.72
C SER A 57 38.30 -135.07 -41.27
N ASP A 58 37.93 -136.09 -40.50
CA ASP A 58 38.45 -136.44 -39.17
C ASP A 58 39.99 -136.39 -39.03
N ILE A 59 40.74 -136.69 -40.10
CA ILE A 59 42.20 -136.59 -40.12
C ILE A 59 42.72 -135.19 -40.47
N GLY A 60 41.83 -134.21 -40.60
CA GLY A 60 42.14 -132.82 -40.93
C GLY A 60 42.46 -132.58 -42.41
N ALA A 61 42.14 -133.49 -43.33
CA ALA A 61 42.51 -133.38 -44.74
C ALA A 61 41.31 -133.41 -45.71
N ALA A 62 41.36 -132.60 -46.77
CA ALA A 62 40.44 -132.61 -47.93
C ALA A 62 41.20 -133.11 -49.17
N ILE A 63 40.69 -134.14 -49.87
CA ILE A 63 41.41 -134.87 -50.94
C ILE A 63 40.66 -134.72 -52.27
N PHE A 64 41.37 -134.30 -53.31
CA PHE A 64 40.84 -134.03 -54.65
C PHE A 64 41.50 -134.97 -55.68
N GLU A 65 40.78 -135.98 -56.13
CA GLU A 65 41.25 -136.97 -57.11
C GLU A 65 41.02 -136.54 -58.57
N GLY A 66 41.75 -137.13 -59.52
CA GLY A 66 41.53 -136.92 -60.96
C GLY A 66 41.87 -135.52 -61.47
N ARG A 67 42.79 -134.82 -60.79
CA ARG A 67 43.18 -133.46 -61.12
C ARG A 67 44.05 -133.40 -62.38
N THR A 68 43.72 -132.54 -63.31
CA THR A 68 44.57 -132.26 -64.48
C THR A 68 45.91 -131.68 -64.01
N PRO A 69 47.06 -132.15 -64.53
CA PRO A 69 48.37 -131.66 -64.12
C PRO A 69 48.53 -130.14 -64.30
N GLY A 70 49.21 -129.51 -63.36
CA GLY A 70 49.47 -128.07 -63.30
C GLY A 70 49.29 -127.51 -61.89
N ASP A 71 49.37 -126.19 -61.77
CA ASP A 71 49.41 -125.50 -60.47
C ASP A 71 48.03 -125.39 -59.83
N TYR A 72 47.96 -125.74 -58.54
CA TYR A 72 46.77 -125.58 -57.72
C TYR A 72 47.04 -124.63 -56.55
N LYS A 73 46.02 -123.85 -56.19
CA LYS A 73 45.97 -123.03 -54.98
C LYS A 73 44.83 -123.48 -54.11
N ALA A 74 45.07 -123.73 -52.82
CA ALA A 74 44.07 -124.04 -51.84
C ALA A 74 43.67 -122.81 -51.02
N LYS A 75 42.37 -122.63 -50.84
CA LYS A 75 41.77 -121.66 -49.92
C LYS A 75 40.99 -122.43 -48.84
N VAL A 76 41.35 -122.18 -47.59
CA VAL A 76 40.71 -122.76 -46.40
C VAL A 76 39.73 -121.74 -45.80
N GLY A 77 38.49 -122.15 -45.59
CA GLY A 77 37.44 -121.41 -44.92
C GLY A 77 37.07 -122.08 -43.60
N LEU A 78 37.04 -121.29 -42.52
CA LEU A 78 36.64 -121.76 -41.20
C LEU A 78 35.13 -121.51 -41.00
N SER A 79 34.43 -122.52 -40.51
CA SER A 79 32.99 -122.47 -40.25
C SER A 79 32.63 -123.12 -38.91
N GLY A 80 31.41 -122.92 -38.44
CA GLY A 80 30.97 -123.45 -37.14
C GLY A 80 31.73 -122.82 -35.97
N ALA A 81 32.10 -123.64 -34.98
CA ALA A 81 32.82 -123.20 -33.78
C ALA A 81 34.18 -122.53 -34.08
N MET A 82 34.76 -122.78 -35.26
CA MET A 82 36.05 -122.20 -35.69
C MET A 82 35.90 -120.80 -36.31
N LYS A 83 34.70 -120.26 -36.44
CA LYS A 83 34.49 -118.93 -37.05
C LYS A 83 35.19 -117.81 -36.26
N THR A 84 35.39 -118.01 -34.96
CA THR A 84 36.10 -117.08 -34.07
C THR A 84 37.61 -117.35 -34.03
N TRP A 85 38.08 -118.41 -34.67
CA TRP A 85 39.49 -118.73 -34.76
C TRP A 85 40.14 -117.92 -35.87
N ARG A 86 41.43 -117.64 -35.69
CA ARG A 86 42.27 -116.96 -36.66
C ARG A 86 43.03 -117.99 -37.49
N LEU A 87 42.87 -117.94 -38.82
CA LEU A 87 43.75 -118.66 -39.74
C LEU A 87 45.10 -117.92 -39.82
N GLN A 88 46.22 -118.63 -39.63
CA GLN A 88 47.56 -118.02 -39.60
C GLN A 88 48.15 -117.79 -41.02
N GLU A 89 47.92 -118.70 -41.98
CA GLU A 89 48.32 -118.54 -43.40
C GLU A 89 47.19 -118.91 -44.38
N LEU A 90 46.91 -118.02 -45.34
CA LEU A 90 45.67 -118.03 -46.14
C LEU A 90 45.81 -118.63 -47.56
N ASN A 91 47.03 -118.86 -48.08
CA ASN A 91 47.23 -119.33 -49.46
C ASN A 91 48.33 -120.39 -49.54
N VAL A 92 47.96 -121.66 -49.75
CA VAL A 92 48.93 -122.72 -50.05
C VAL A 92 48.83 -123.02 -51.54
N ALA A 93 49.94 -122.95 -52.27
CA ALA A 93 50.00 -123.20 -53.70
C ALA A 93 51.08 -124.24 -54.01
N ASP A 94 50.76 -125.21 -54.87
CA ASP A 94 51.69 -126.25 -55.29
C ASP A 94 51.21 -126.91 -56.60
N SER A 95 52.13 -127.54 -57.33
CA SER A 95 51.88 -128.15 -58.63
C SER A 95 51.57 -129.64 -58.52
N VAL A 96 50.68 -130.16 -59.37
CA VAL A 96 50.40 -131.60 -59.52
C VAL A 96 50.90 -132.08 -60.86
N ALA A 97 51.67 -133.17 -60.88
CA ALA A 97 52.03 -133.90 -62.09
C ALA A 97 51.03 -135.04 -62.37
N ALA A 98 51.05 -135.57 -63.60
CA ALA A 98 50.23 -136.75 -63.93
C ALA A 98 50.63 -137.93 -63.03
N ALA A 99 49.65 -138.65 -62.50
CA ALA A 99 49.83 -139.79 -61.59
C ALA A 99 50.59 -139.49 -60.26
N SER A 100 50.73 -138.23 -59.84
CA SER A 100 51.33 -137.85 -58.55
C SER A 100 50.30 -137.37 -57.52
N LEU A 101 50.68 -137.37 -56.23
CA LEU A 101 49.94 -136.77 -55.12
C LEU A 101 50.73 -135.58 -54.56
N THR A 102 50.09 -134.43 -54.40
CA THR A 102 50.67 -133.21 -53.80
C THR A 102 49.92 -132.85 -52.51
N LEU A 103 50.65 -132.43 -51.46
CA LEU A 103 50.12 -132.13 -50.13
C LEU A 103 50.33 -130.65 -49.75
N MET A 104 49.25 -129.96 -49.37
CA MET A 104 49.23 -128.55 -48.93
C MET A 104 48.81 -128.47 -47.44
N ARG A 105 49.33 -127.53 -46.63
CA ARG A 105 49.03 -127.42 -45.18
C ARG A 105 48.66 -125.99 -44.73
N ALA A 106 47.68 -125.84 -43.83
CA ALA A 106 47.27 -124.57 -43.21
C ALA A 106 47.04 -124.68 -41.68
N ASP A 107 47.33 -123.62 -40.91
CA ASP A 107 47.22 -123.60 -39.43
C ASP A 107 46.19 -122.55 -38.89
N VAL A 108 45.48 -122.88 -37.79
CA VAL A 108 44.43 -122.05 -37.15
C VAL A 108 44.57 -121.90 -35.62
N GLN A 109 44.14 -120.78 -35.02
CA GLN A 109 44.28 -120.51 -33.56
C GLN A 109 43.01 -119.91 -32.92
N PRO A 110 42.56 -120.36 -31.73
CA PRO A 110 41.43 -119.77 -30.99
C PRO A 110 41.74 -118.45 -30.26
N LEU A 111 40.71 -117.64 -29.99
CA LEU A 111 40.79 -116.30 -29.37
C LEU A 111 39.82 -116.16 -28.16
N GLY A 112 40.08 -115.22 -27.24
CA GLY A 112 39.23 -114.85 -26.08
C GLY A 112 39.46 -113.41 -25.57
N ASP A 113 38.82 -112.99 -24.48
CA ASP A 113 38.82 -111.60 -23.94
C ASP A 113 39.35 -111.49 -22.48
N LEU A 114 40.05 -110.41 -22.15
CA LEU A 114 40.58 -110.08 -20.81
C LEU A 114 40.12 -108.70 -20.32
N VAL A 115 39.41 -108.62 -19.19
CA VAL A 115 38.96 -107.36 -18.56
C VAL A 115 39.79 -107.02 -17.32
N VAL A 116 40.31 -105.80 -17.23
CA VAL A 116 41.01 -105.26 -16.05
C VAL A 116 40.15 -104.18 -15.39
N LYS A 117 39.97 -104.21 -14.06
CA LYS A 117 39.26 -103.22 -13.23
C LYS A 117 40.13 -102.69 -12.10
N VAL A 118 39.97 -101.42 -11.73
CA VAL A 118 40.73 -100.73 -10.66
C VAL A 118 39.76 -100.05 -9.70
N VAL A 119 39.94 -100.31 -8.40
CA VAL A 119 39.13 -99.74 -7.32
C VAL A 119 39.99 -99.07 -6.27
N ASP A 120 39.40 -98.20 -5.44
CA ASP A 120 40.06 -97.62 -4.28
C ASP A 120 40.00 -98.56 -3.07
N ASP A 121 40.63 -98.18 -1.96
CA ASP A 121 40.66 -98.92 -0.70
C ASP A 121 39.30 -98.99 0.02
N GLN A 122 38.28 -98.32 -0.53
CA GLN A 122 36.87 -98.41 -0.12
C GLN A 122 36.02 -99.21 -1.12
N GLY A 123 36.64 -99.82 -2.14
CA GLY A 123 35.98 -100.62 -3.17
C GLY A 123 35.25 -99.81 -4.24
N ARG A 124 35.43 -98.48 -4.29
CA ARG A 124 34.84 -97.60 -5.32
C ARG A 124 35.73 -97.58 -6.55
N THR A 125 35.16 -97.56 -7.74
CA THR A 125 35.94 -97.47 -8.98
C THR A 125 36.76 -96.18 -9.02
N VAL A 126 38.06 -96.30 -9.28
CA VAL A 126 38.95 -95.13 -9.48
C VAL A 126 38.65 -94.51 -10.83
N LYS A 127 38.21 -93.24 -10.85
CA LYS A 127 37.85 -92.49 -12.06
C LYS A 127 38.92 -91.48 -12.50
N ASP A 128 40.05 -91.46 -11.82
CA ASP A 128 41.21 -90.66 -12.16
C ASP A 128 41.97 -91.27 -13.35
N ALA A 129 42.94 -90.54 -13.90
CA ALA A 129 43.72 -91.02 -15.04
C ALA A 129 44.62 -92.20 -14.65
N LEU A 130 44.40 -93.37 -15.27
CA LEU A 130 45.11 -94.63 -15.03
C LEU A 130 45.74 -95.17 -16.30
N GLN A 131 46.85 -95.89 -16.18
CA GLN A 131 47.45 -96.69 -17.26
C GLN A 131 47.37 -98.19 -16.92
N LEU A 132 46.70 -98.99 -17.75
CA LEU A 132 46.53 -100.44 -17.62
C LEU A 132 47.37 -101.20 -18.64
N ASN A 133 48.03 -102.28 -18.26
CA ASN A 133 48.83 -103.12 -19.16
C ASN A 133 48.46 -104.61 -19.05
N ALA A 134 48.57 -105.35 -20.15
CA ALA A 134 48.43 -106.81 -20.22
C ALA A 134 49.56 -107.42 -21.09
N SER A 135 50.20 -108.51 -20.62
CA SER A 135 51.33 -109.16 -21.32
C SER A 135 51.27 -110.69 -21.23
N GLY A 136 51.49 -111.37 -22.38
CA GLY A 136 51.36 -112.83 -22.54
C GLY A 136 51.59 -113.25 -24.01
N ALA A 137 50.75 -114.14 -24.55
CA ALA A 137 50.74 -114.45 -26.00
C ALA A 137 50.34 -113.23 -26.87
N PHE A 138 49.75 -112.22 -26.24
CA PHE A 138 49.55 -110.86 -26.74
C PHE A 138 50.09 -109.86 -25.70
N THR A 139 50.57 -108.71 -26.16
CA THR A 139 51.01 -107.61 -25.27
C THR A 139 50.34 -106.31 -25.70
N GLY A 140 49.72 -105.60 -24.75
CA GLY A 140 49.03 -104.33 -25.00
C GLY A 140 48.82 -103.49 -23.73
N GLY A 141 48.62 -102.17 -23.90
CA GLY A 141 48.35 -101.23 -22.82
C GLY A 141 47.26 -100.21 -23.18
N HIS A 142 46.65 -99.58 -22.17
CA HIS A 142 45.52 -98.67 -22.33
C HIS A 142 45.45 -97.62 -21.21
N ASN A 143 45.28 -96.35 -21.57
CA ASN A 143 45.00 -95.27 -20.61
C ASN A 143 43.49 -95.12 -20.42
N THR A 144 43.01 -95.06 -19.18
CA THR A 144 41.59 -94.97 -18.86
C THR A 144 41.31 -94.07 -17.66
N ASN A 145 40.18 -93.36 -17.71
CA ASN A 145 39.61 -92.62 -16.56
C ASN A 145 38.32 -93.29 -16.06
N SER A 146 38.03 -94.50 -16.55
CA SER A 146 36.83 -95.26 -16.19
C SER A 146 37.10 -96.33 -15.14
N GLY A 147 38.36 -96.51 -14.74
CA GLY A 147 38.78 -97.57 -13.83
C GLY A 147 38.70 -98.98 -14.42
N SER A 148 38.50 -99.14 -15.74
CA SER A 148 38.51 -100.47 -16.38
C SER A 148 38.82 -100.46 -17.88
N HIS A 149 39.26 -101.60 -18.42
CA HIS A 149 39.46 -101.83 -19.86
C HIS A 149 39.29 -103.32 -20.24
N THR A 150 38.89 -103.62 -21.47
CA THR A 150 38.80 -105.00 -22.02
C THR A 150 39.73 -105.15 -23.22
N PHE A 151 40.69 -106.09 -23.15
CA PHE A 151 41.50 -106.56 -24.26
C PHE A 151 40.76 -107.69 -24.99
N GLU A 152 40.13 -107.38 -26.11
CA GLU A 152 39.26 -108.31 -26.86
C GLU A 152 40.03 -109.14 -27.90
N LYS A 153 39.56 -110.36 -28.17
CA LYS A 153 40.03 -111.24 -29.26
C LYS A 153 41.54 -111.53 -29.25
N ILE A 154 42.12 -111.66 -28.06
CA ILE A 154 43.52 -112.03 -27.88
C ILE A 154 43.67 -113.56 -27.87
N PRO A 155 44.84 -114.12 -28.23
CA PRO A 155 45.06 -115.56 -28.17
C PRO A 155 44.76 -116.11 -26.77
N SER A 156 44.00 -117.21 -26.70
CA SER A 156 43.76 -117.88 -25.42
C SER A 156 45.08 -118.33 -24.79
N GLY A 157 45.27 -118.10 -23.48
CA GLY A 157 46.56 -118.33 -22.80
C GLY A 157 46.69 -117.56 -21.47
N LYS A 158 47.88 -117.63 -20.84
CA LYS A 158 48.17 -116.91 -19.58
C LYS A 158 48.69 -115.48 -19.83
N TYR A 159 48.29 -114.54 -18.96
CA TYR A 159 48.63 -113.12 -19.02
C TYR A 159 49.00 -112.53 -17.65
N LYS A 160 49.86 -111.52 -17.62
CA LYS A 160 50.13 -110.61 -16.49
C LYS A 160 49.46 -109.25 -16.74
N VAL A 161 48.88 -108.63 -15.71
CA VAL A 161 48.26 -107.29 -15.75
C VAL A 161 48.82 -106.30 -14.72
N ASP A 162 48.94 -105.01 -15.07
CA ASP A 162 49.51 -103.95 -14.21
C ASP A 162 48.69 -102.62 -14.31
N VAL A 163 48.66 -101.79 -13.25
CA VAL A 163 48.10 -100.41 -13.23
C VAL A 163 49.08 -99.35 -12.68
N ALA A 164 49.04 -98.13 -13.23
CA ALA A 164 49.70 -96.92 -12.68
C ALA A 164 48.76 -95.69 -12.58
N ALA A 165 48.90 -94.85 -11.55
CA ALA A 165 48.08 -93.67 -11.21
C ALA A 165 48.94 -92.42 -10.82
N PRO A 166 48.37 -91.19 -10.69
CA PRO A 166 49.12 -89.97 -10.35
C PRO A 166 49.48 -89.87 -8.86
N PHE A 167 50.71 -89.42 -8.55
CA PHE A 167 51.24 -89.37 -7.16
C PHE A 167 50.53 -88.36 -6.22
N ASP A 168 49.91 -87.30 -6.74
CA ASP A 168 49.35 -86.21 -5.89
C ASP A 168 48.05 -86.56 -5.16
N LEU A 169 47.39 -87.65 -5.58
CA LEU A 169 46.07 -88.02 -5.09
C LEU A 169 46.05 -89.37 -4.38
N PHE A 170 47.11 -90.17 -4.52
CA PHE A 170 47.16 -91.55 -4.02
C PHE A 170 48.43 -91.84 -3.21
N GLU A 171 48.29 -92.60 -2.12
CA GLU A 171 49.40 -92.99 -1.23
C GLU A 171 50.35 -93.98 -1.94
N ASN A 172 49.81 -94.93 -2.72
CA ASN A 172 50.55 -95.90 -3.53
C ASN A 172 50.01 -95.91 -4.97
N PRO A 173 50.75 -95.38 -5.96
CA PRO A 173 50.22 -95.19 -7.32
C PRO A 173 50.43 -96.37 -8.29
N GLN A 174 50.85 -97.56 -7.86
CA GLN A 174 51.08 -98.72 -8.75
C GLN A 174 50.64 -100.06 -8.12
N GLU A 175 50.06 -100.98 -8.91
CA GLU A 175 49.61 -102.33 -8.47
C GLU A 175 49.65 -103.35 -9.65
N SER A 176 49.85 -104.67 -9.39
CA SER A 176 49.95 -105.71 -10.45
C SER A 176 49.41 -107.10 -10.07
N LYS A 177 49.05 -107.94 -11.06
CA LYS A 177 48.59 -109.33 -10.89
C LYS A 177 48.99 -110.26 -12.05
N SER A 178 49.60 -111.40 -11.74
CA SER A 178 50.10 -112.41 -12.71
C SER A 178 49.17 -113.63 -12.87
N ASP A 179 49.45 -114.47 -13.88
CA ASP A 179 48.78 -115.76 -14.15
C ASP A 179 47.27 -115.70 -14.48
N VAL A 180 46.80 -114.62 -15.10
CA VAL A 180 45.42 -114.49 -15.57
C VAL A 180 45.21 -115.32 -16.83
N VAL A 181 44.40 -116.37 -16.75
CA VAL A 181 44.13 -117.29 -17.88
C VAL A 181 42.95 -116.80 -18.72
N VAL A 182 43.18 -116.55 -20.01
CA VAL A 182 42.15 -116.22 -21.01
C VAL A 182 41.67 -117.51 -21.68
N PRO A 183 40.40 -117.91 -21.50
CA PRO A 183 39.85 -119.14 -22.05
C PRO A 183 39.53 -119.03 -23.56
N GLU A 184 39.57 -120.16 -24.28
CA GLU A 184 39.14 -120.27 -25.68
C GLU A 184 37.66 -119.84 -25.85
N GLY A 185 37.41 -118.80 -26.65
CA GLY A 185 36.08 -118.25 -26.91
C GLY A 185 35.42 -117.55 -25.73
N GLY A 186 36.09 -117.42 -24.58
CA GLY A 186 35.51 -116.90 -23.34
C GLY A 186 36.17 -115.60 -22.85
N LYS A 187 35.71 -115.14 -21.68
CA LYS A 187 36.08 -113.84 -21.08
C LYS A 187 36.52 -114.01 -19.62
N VAL A 188 37.59 -113.34 -19.21
CA VAL A 188 38.09 -113.31 -17.81
C VAL A 188 38.15 -111.87 -17.28
N THR A 189 37.92 -111.65 -15.97
CA THR A 189 38.00 -110.32 -15.32
C THR A 189 38.96 -110.33 -14.13
N VAL A 190 39.79 -109.29 -14.00
CA VAL A 190 40.76 -109.10 -12.91
C VAL A 190 40.63 -107.70 -12.28
N GLN A 191 40.84 -107.60 -10.96
CA GLN A 191 40.68 -106.35 -10.18
C GLN A 191 41.98 -105.97 -9.44
N LEU A 192 42.33 -104.67 -9.43
CA LEU A 192 43.50 -104.03 -8.77
C LEU A 192 43.01 -102.90 -7.81
N VAL A 193 43.76 -102.58 -6.73
CA VAL A 193 43.32 -101.64 -5.64
C VAL A 193 44.33 -100.49 -5.39
N LEU A 194 43.88 -99.23 -5.22
CA LEU A 194 44.69 -98.01 -4.93
C LEU A 194 44.14 -97.20 -3.70
N ARG A 195 44.90 -96.31 -3.03
CA ARG A 195 44.48 -95.58 -1.78
C ARG A 195 44.63 -94.04 -1.86
N ILE A 196 43.67 -93.20 -1.37
CA ILE A 196 43.51 -91.71 -1.65
C ILE A 196 43.81 -90.73 -0.46
N LEU A 197 44.26 -89.47 -0.70
CA LEU A 197 44.58 -88.34 0.28
C LEU A 197 43.44 -87.28 0.54
N ASN A 198 43.51 -86.43 1.60
CA ASN A 198 42.62 -85.26 1.87
C ASN A 198 43.27 -83.91 1.46
N ALA A 199 42.61 -83.08 0.66
CA ALA A 199 43.11 -81.79 0.19
C ALA A 199 42.27 -80.60 0.71
N VAL A 200 42.91 -79.53 1.19
CA VAL A 200 42.27 -78.37 1.85
C VAL A 200 42.60 -77.08 1.10
N THR A 201 41.59 -76.33 0.66
CA THR A 201 41.75 -75.14 -0.21
C THR A 201 41.25 -73.86 0.47
N PRO A 202 42.06 -72.81 0.66
CA PRO A 202 41.59 -71.51 1.15
C PRO A 202 40.66 -70.81 0.15
N VAL A 203 39.76 -69.94 0.64
CA VAL A 203 38.78 -69.20 -0.17
C VAL A 203 38.64 -67.77 0.37
N ILE A 204 38.73 -66.79 -0.53
CA ILE A 204 38.34 -65.38 -0.28
C ILE A 204 37.18 -65.04 -1.20
N ASP A 205 35.97 -64.96 -0.65
CA ASP A 205 34.76 -64.61 -1.38
C ASP A 205 34.48 -63.10 -1.26
N SER A 206 34.22 -62.42 -2.37
CA SER A 206 33.80 -61.01 -2.40
C SER A 206 32.73 -60.78 -3.48
N LYS A 207 31.62 -60.12 -3.13
CA LYS A 207 30.58 -59.75 -4.10
C LYS A 207 30.96 -58.55 -4.97
N LYS A 208 31.89 -57.73 -4.49
CA LYS A 208 32.44 -56.55 -5.18
C LYS A 208 33.97 -56.65 -5.18
N THR A 209 34.62 -55.95 -6.09
CA THR A 209 36.09 -55.86 -6.19
C THR A 209 36.60 -54.45 -5.91
N GLU A 210 35.73 -53.53 -5.48
CA GLU A 210 36.04 -52.12 -5.34
C GLU A 210 35.77 -51.61 -3.92
N VAL A 211 36.69 -50.81 -3.38
CA VAL A 211 36.54 -50.05 -2.14
C VAL A 211 36.40 -48.57 -2.53
N LEU A 212 35.28 -47.93 -2.17
CA LEU A 212 34.99 -46.54 -2.53
C LEU A 212 35.28 -45.59 -1.36
N TYR A 213 35.76 -44.38 -1.66
CA TYR A 213 35.92 -43.31 -0.65
C TYR A 213 35.46 -41.94 -1.17
N GLU A 214 34.87 -41.11 -0.32
CA GLU A 214 34.61 -39.69 -0.55
C GLU A 214 35.93 -38.90 -0.43
N PRO A 215 36.35 -38.09 -1.42
CA PRO A 215 37.51 -37.23 -1.26
C PRO A 215 37.28 -36.19 -0.15
N LEU A 216 38.34 -35.80 0.56
CA LEU A 216 38.24 -34.67 1.49
C LEU A 216 37.97 -33.38 0.71
N PRO A 217 37.10 -32.48 1.19
CA PRO A 217 36.96 -31.17 0.58
C PRO A 217 38.32 -30.44 0.62
N PRO A 218 38.66 -29.63 -0.39
CA PRO A 218 39.86 -28.81 -0.34
C PRO A 218 39.78 -27.89 0.90
N PRO A 219 40.89 -27.72 1.65
CA PRO A 219 40.88 -26.90 2.86
C PRO A 219 40.51 -25.46 2.51
N ASP A 220 39.45 -24.95 3.14
CA ASP A 220 39.10 -23.53 3.10
C ASP A 220 40.19 -22.75 3.86
N PRO A 221 40.94 -21.84 3.21
CA PRO A 221 42.02 -21.10 3.87
C PRO A 221 41.54 -20.17 4.99
N ASN A 222 40.23 -19.91 5.12
CA ASN A 222 39.66 -18.96 6.07
C ASN A 222 38.92 -19.60 7.27
N VAL A 223 38.91 -20.92 7.42
CA VAL A 223 38.20 -21.61 8.52
C VAL A 223 39.17 -22.47 9.33
N ALA A 224 39.21 -22.27 10.65
CA ALA A 224 39.96 -23.14 11.56
C ALA A 224 39.49 -24.60 11.43
N VAL A 225 40.45 -25.51 11.21
CA VAL A 225 40.21 -26.93 10.92
C VAL A 225 39.24 -27.54 11.93
N PRO A 226 38.00 -27.89 11.54
CA PRO A 226 37.08 -28.57 12.44
C PRO A 226 37.59 -29.99 12.74
N PRO A 227 37.24 -30.56 13.92
CA PRO A 227 37.54 -31.97 14.22
C PRO A 227 36.95 -32.88 13.14
N PRO A 228 37.59 -34.04 12.87
CA PRO A 228 37.17 -34.93 11.79
C PRO A 228 35.69 -35.33 11.97
N PRO A 229 34.88 -35.27 10.90
CA PRO A 229 33.46 -35.59 10.99
C PRO A 229 33.25 -37.05 11.45
N PRO A 230 32.15 -37.33 12.18
CA PRO A 230 31.81 -38.69 12.58
C PRO A 230 31.63 -39.60 11.33
N PRO A 231 31.92 -40.91 11.46
CA PRO A 231 31.96 -41.84 10.34
C PRO A 231 30.54 -42.11 9.80
N ASN A 232 30.09 -41.33 8.80
CA ASN A 232 28.83 -41.58 8.11
C ASN A 232 29.02 -42.37 6.80
N ALA A 233 28.41 -43.55 6.78
CA ALA A 233 27.77 -44.24 5.64
C ALA A 233 28.54 -44.34 4.30
N GLU A 234 29.77 -44.84 4.32
CA GLU A 234 30.29 -45.60 3.16
C GLU A 234 30.05 -47.07 3.45
N THR A 235 29.40 -47.79 2.54
CA THR A 235 29.24 -49.25 2.68
C THR A 235 30.62 -49.88 2.53
N PRO A 236 31.21 -50.46 3.59
CA PRO A 236 32.52 -51.08 3.50
C PRO A 236 32.49 -52.29 2.56
N LEU A 237 33.62 -52.61 1.95
CA LEU A 237 33.73 -53.78 1.09
C LEU A 237 33.73 -55.05 1.95
N HIS A 238 32.72 -55.90 1.76
CA HIS A 238 32.59 -57.18 2.45
C HIS A 238 33.42 -58.29 1.79
N LEU A 239 34.27 -58.94 2.57
CA LEU A 239 35.01 -60.16 2.24
C LEU A 239 34.57 -61.28 3.18
N LYS A 240 34.47 -62.51 2.67
CA LYS A 240 34.24 -63.72 3.47
C LYS A 240 35.39 -64.70 3.29
N LEU A 241 36.08 -65.03 4.38
CA LEU A 241 37.24 -65.92 4.40
C LEU A 241 36.85 -67.31 4.91
N ARG A 242 37.24 -68.37 4.20
CA ARG A 242 36.99 -69.77 4.62
C ARG A 242 37.96 -70.75 3.95
N TYR A 243 37.80 -72.05 4.20
CA TYR A 243 38.43 -73.11 3.41
C TYR A 243 37.43 -74.22 3.02
N THR A 244 37.81 -75.09 2.09
CA THR A 244 37.05 -76.28 1.67
C THR A 244 37.93 -77.53 1.69
N GLU A 245 37.36 -78.70 1.97
CA GLU A 245 38.10 -79.98 2.10
C GLU A 245 37.52 -81.06 1.19
N THR A 246 38.36 -81.97 0.70
CA THR A 246 37.92 -83.12 -0.12
C THR A 246 37.50 -84.34 0.70
N ARG A 247 37.87 -84.42 1.99
CA ARG A 247 37.50 -85.50 2.93
C ARG A 247 37.24 -84.98 4.35
N SER A 248 35.97 -84.87 4.74
CA SER A 248 35.59 -84.36 6.06
C SER A 248 35.92 -85.29 7.24
N GLU A 249 36.17 -86.58 6.98
CA GLU A 249 36.46 -87.60 8.01
C GLU A 249 37.90 -87.50 8.59
N LYS A 250 38.80 -86.75 7.94
CA LYS A 250 40.11 -86.35 8.47
C LYS A 250 40.24 -84.83 8.41
N PRO A 251 39.55 -84.09 9.30
CA PRO A 251 39.37 -82.65 9.15
C PRO A 251 40.69 -81.89 9.33
N PHE A 252 40.87 -80.82 8.57
CA PHE A 252 41.90 -79.81 8.81
C PHE A 252 41.63 -79.16 10.15
N ARG A 253 42.64 -79.12 11.03
CA ARG A 253 42.53 -78.57 12.38
C ARG A 253 43.35 -77.30 12.58
N ASP A 254 44.09 -76.88 11.56
CA ASP A 254 45.04 -75.78 11.65
C ASP A 254 44.42 -74.47 11.16
N GLY A 255 45.08 -73.35 11.48
CA GLY A 255 44.57 -72.00 11.21
C GLY A 255 44.97 -71.47 9.84
N GLY A 256 44.96 -70.14 9.72
CA GLY A 256 45.48 -69.45 8.55
C GLY A 256 45.73 -67.96 8.83
N VAL A 257 46.46 -67.32 7.92
CA VAL A 257 46.83 -65.91 7.98
C VAL A 257 46.18 -65.17 6.82
N PHE A 258 45.42 -64.12 7.14
CA PHE A 258 44.91 -63.14 6.18
C PHE A 258 45.85 -61.94 6.13
N ALA A 259 46.21 -61.45 4.95
CA ALA A 259 47.07 -60.29 4.79
C ALA A 259 46.57 -59.35 3.69
N LEU A 260 46.87 -58.06 3.84
CA LEU A 260 46.72 -57.04 2.80
C LEU A 260 48.10 -56.56 2.34
N ASP A 261 48.27 -56.32 1.05
CA ASP A 261 49.55 -55.88 0.47
C ASP A 261 49.92 -54.41 0.81
N ARG A 262 48.96 -53.61 1.29
CA ARG A 262 49.19 -52.26 1.81
C ARG A 262 48.39 -51.97 3.09
N GLY A 263 49.00 -51.23 4.00
CA GLY A 263 48.43 -50.87 5.30
C GLY A 263 47.51 -49.64 5.28
N THR A 264 47.10 -49.16 4.10
CA THR A 264 46.28 -47.94 3.93
C THR A 264 44.78 -48.21 4.12
N VAL A 265 44.39 -49.46 4.36
CA VAL A 265 43.00 -49.90 4.51
C VAL A 265 42.78 -50.43 5.92
N ASP A 266 41.73 -49.94 6.58
CA ASP A 266 41.28 -50.47 7.85
C ASP A 266 40.34 -51.65 7.62
N VAL A 267 40.53 -52.71 8.40
CA VAL A 267 39.73 -53.94 8.35
C VAL A 267 38.85 -54.01 9.59
N PHE A 268 37.57 -54.35 9.42
CA PHE A 268 36.58 -54.41 10.49
C PHE A 268 35.89 -55.78 10.51
N ARG A 269 35.42 -56.20 11.70
CA ARG A 269 34.66 -57.45 11.89
C ARG A 269 33.15 -57.31 11.67
N ASN A 270 32.65 -56.10 11.46
CA ASN A 270 31.23 -55.84 11.24
C ASN A 270 31.01 -54.75 10.19
N GLU A 271 29.82 -54.77 9.59
CA GLU A 271 29.43 -53.83 8.51
C GLU A 271 29.35 -52.38 8.99
N ALA A 272 29.03 -52.16 10.26
CA ALA A 272 28.98 -50.83 10.87
C ALA A 272 30.38 -50.19 11.07
N CYS A 273 31.46 -50.92 10.76
CA CYS A 273 32.84 -50.49 10.96
C CYS A 273 33.16 -50.04 12.40
N THR A 274 32.54 -50.65 13.41
CA THR A 274 32.74 -50.27 14.83
C THR A 274 33.79 -51.14 15.52
N THR A 275 34.06 -52.34 15.02
CA THR A 275 35.05 -53.27 15.59
C THR A 275 36.22 -53.44 14.64
N LYS A 276 37.23 -52.57 14.79
CA LYS A 276 38.46 -52.60 13.99
C LYS A 276 39.30 -53.84 14.32
N LEU A 277 39.76 -54.54 13.30
CA LEU A 277 40.71 -55.63 13.38
C LEU A 277 42.13 -55.03 13.38
N ALA A 278 42.85 -55.19 14.48
CA ALA A 278 44.25 -54.76 14.57
C ALA A 278 45.12 -55.72 13.75
N LEU A 279 45.55 -55.30 12.57
CA LEU A 279 46.51 -56.04 11.75
C LEU A 279 47.92 -55.92 12.37
N GLY A 280 48.72 -56.97 12.24
CA GLY A 280 50.11 -57.01 12.65
C GLY A 280 51.03 -56.13 11.78
N PRO A 281 52.34 -56.08 12.09
CA PRO A 281 53.31 -55.27 11.35
C PRO A 281 53.40 -55.58 9.84
N GLY A 282 53.01 -56.79 9.43
CA GLY A 282 52.94 -57.23 8.03
C GLY A 282 51.59 -56.96 7.36
N ASN A 283 50.71 -56.14 7.97
CA ASN A 283 49.31 -55.97 7.57
C ASN A 283 48.52 -57.30 7.53
N ASP A 284 48.84 -58.20 8.45
CA ASP A 284 48.27 -59.54 8.52
C ASP A 284 47.50 -59.80 9.82
N PHE A 285 46.61 -60.78 9.81
CA PHE A 285 45.86 -61.22 10.97
C PHE A 285 45.67 -62.74 10.92
N ARG A 286 45.94 -63.41 12.04
CA ARG A 286 45.86 -64.86 12.16
C ARG A 286 44.46 -65.27 12.64
N PHE A 287 43.82 -66.16 11.88
CA PHE A 287 42.55 -66.79 12.23
C PHE A 287 42.77 -68.22 12.70
N SER A 288 42.03 -68.62 13.73
CA SER A 288 42.00 -70.02 14.16
C SER A 288 41.19 -70.87 13.18
N ASN A 289 41.39 -72.18 13.23
CA ASN A 289 40.61 -73.13 12.45
C ASN A 289 39.09 -72.97 12.66
N ALA A 290 38.66 -72.79 13.91
CA ALA A 290 37.26 -72.57 14.26
C ALA A 290 36.66 -71.33 13.59
N GLN A 291 37.47 -70.28 13.39
CA GLN A 291 37.04 -69.08 12.70
C GLN A 291 36.93 -69.30 11.19
N LEU A 292 37.91 -69.96 10.57
CA LEU A 292 37.91 -70.19 9.12
C LEU A 292 36.89 -71.25 8.67
N SER A 293 36.62 -72.27 9.49
CA SER A 293 35.60 -73.28 9.21
C SER A 293 34.16 -72.72 9.32
N ALA A 294 33.91 -71.79 10.25
CA ALA A 294 32.64 -71.07 10.34
C ALA A 294 32.46 -70.03 9.22
N GLY A 295 33.56 -69.58 8.63
CA GLY A 295 33.63 -68.46 7.69
C GLY A 295 33.72 -67.12 8.43
N VAL A 296 34.74 -66.32 8.11
CA VAL A 296 34.98 -65.01 8.73
C VAL A 296 34.51 -63.90 7.80
N ASP A 297 33.58 -63.08 8.25
CA ASP A 297 33.18 -61.86 7.57
C ASP A 297 34.08 -60.69 7.97
N LEU A 298 34.72 -60.07 6.98
CA LEU A 298 35.55 -58.87 7.12
C LEU A 298 35.01 -57.74 6.25
N TYR A 299 35.17 -56.51 6.72
CA TYR A 299 34.68 -55.31 6.06
C TYR A 299 35.84 -54.32 5.92
N LEU A 300 36.16 -53.93 4.68
CA LEU A 300 37.32 -53.10 4.37
C LEU A 300 36.89 -51.67 4.09
N ARG A 301 37.61 -50.71 4.66
CA ARG A 301 37.44 -49.28 4.41
C ARG A 301 38.78 -48.60 4.22
N ASP A 302 38.89 -47.78 3.18
CA ASP A 302 40.14 -47.03 2.95
C ASP A 302 40.33 -45.96 4.02
N ARG A 303 41.50 -45.96 4.68
CA ARG A 303 41.84 -44.99 5.72
C ARG A 303 42.45 -43.74 5.11
N ASP A 304 43.32 -43.93 4.12
CA ASP A 304 44.21 -42.88 3.62
C ASP A 304 43.69 -42.22 2.32
N ARG A 305 42.48 -42.57 1.87
CA ARG A 305 41.75 -41.96 0.74
C ARG A 305 42.60 -41.88 -0.55
N THR A 306 43.28 -42.97 -0.89
CA THR A 306 44.25 -43.03 -2.00
C THR A 306 43.90 -44.14 -3.00
N ALA A 307 43.50 -43.73 -4.19
CA ALA A 307 43.15 -44.63 -5.28
C ALA A 307 44.33 -45.53 -5.71
N GLY A 308 44.05 -46.80 -6.05
CA GLY A 308 45.07 -47.76 -6.48
C GLY A 308 44.67 -49.23 -6.24
N PRO A 309 45.46 -50.20 -6.74
CA PRO A 309 45.21 -51.63 -6.52
C PRO A 309 45.46 -52.04 -5.05
N LEU A 310 44.76 -53.06 -4.57
CA LEU A 310 44.88 -53.66 -3.24
C LEU A 310 44.77 -55.18 -3.40
N VAL A 311 45.61 -55.97 -2.77
CA VAL A 311 45.56 -57.44 -2.83
C VAL A 311 45.30 -58.01 -1.44
N ALA A 312 44.25 -58.80 -1.32
CA ALA A 312 43.93 -59.58 -0.13
C ALA A 312 44.39 -61.03 -0.30
N THR A 313 45.15 -61.56 0.67
CA THR A 313 45.74 -62.90 0.62
C THR A 313 45.30 -63.72 1.83
N LEU A 314 44.96 -64.99 1.64
CA LEU A 314 44.65 -65.96 2.71
C LEU A 314 45.54 -67.20 2.52
N THR A 315 46.35 -67.47 3.52
CA THR A 315 47.30 -68.61 3.55
C THR A 315 46.91 -69.55 4.69
N LEU A 316 46.66 -70.82 4.42
CA LEU A 316 46.41 -71.82 5.47
C LEU A 316 47.73 -72.28 6.10
N ASP A 317 47.70 -72.60 7.39
CA ASP A 317 48.85 -73.18 8.07
C ASP A 317 49.14 -74.61 7.54
N PRO A 318 50.41 -75.06 7.53
CA PRO A 318 50.76 -76.42 7.14
C PRO A 318 50.09 -77.44 8.08
N PRO A 319 49.37 -78.46 7.56
CA PRO A 319 48.72 -79.46 8.39
C PRO A 319 49.74 -80.39 9.05
N ALA A 320 49.47 -80.76 10.31
CA ALA A 320 50.33 -81.70 11.05
C ALA A 320 50.17 -83.17 10.61
N ASP A 321 49.04 -83.53 9.99
CA ASP A 321 48.77 -84.89 9.47
C ASP A 321 49.20 -84.99 8.00
N ALA A 322 50.15 -85.87 7.69
CA ALA A 322 50.65 -86.11 6.34
C ALA A 322 49.57 -86.63 5.36
N ALA A 323 48.44 -87.12 5.86
CA ALA A 323 47.28 -87.50 5.04
C ALA A 323 46.42 -86.29 4.62
N ILE A 324 46.75 -85.08 5.09
CA ILE A 324 46.09 -83.82 4.77
C ILE A 324 47.09 -82.91 4.03
N ARG A 325 46.66 -82.31 2.92
CA ARG A 325 47.48 -81.37 2.15
C ARG A 325 46.76 -80.03 2.03
N ALA A 326 47.28 -78.99 2.67
CA ALA A 326 46.83 -77.62 2.44
C ALA A 326 47.37 -77.12 1.08
N LEU A 327 46.47 -76.67 0.22
CA LEU A 327 46.81 -76.05 -1.05
C LEU A 327 47.26 -74.60 -0.83
N GLY A 328 48.03 -74.06 -1.77
CA GLY A 328 48.72 -72.77 -1.65
C GLY A 328 47.81 -71.56 -1.36
N PRO A 329 48.41 -70.38 -1.09
CA PRO A 329 47.67 -69.18 -0.71
C PRO A 329 46.68 -68.76 -1.79
N THR A 330 45.51 -68.27 -1.39
CA THR A 330 44.53 -67.66 -2.29
C THR A 330 44.66 -66.15 -2.24
N GLN A 331 44.72 -65.51 -3.41
CA GLN A 331 44.79 -64.06 -3.55
C GLN A 331 43.53 -63.50 -4.23
N ARG A 332 43.15 -62.28 -3.85
CA ARG A 332 42.05 -61.52 -4.45
C ARG A 332 42.49 -60.09 -4.71
N GLY A 333 42.53 -59.71 -5.99
CA GLY A 333 42.75 -58.33 -6.41
C GLY A 333 41.51 -57.46 -6.17
N LEU A 334 41.71 -56.30 -5.57
CA LEU A 334 40.73 -55.28 -5.21
C LEU A 334 41.22 -53.91 -5.71
N LEU A 335 40.34 -52.93 -5.87
CA LEU A 335 40.65 -51.60 -6.38
C LEU A 335 40.04 -50.51 -5.50
N ILE A 336 40.84 -49.53 -5.06
CA ILE A 336 40.34 -48.35 -4.35
C ILE A 336 40.05 -47.24 -5.35
N LYS A 337 38.82 -46.68 -5.35
CA LYS A 337 38.37 -45.59 -6.24
C LYS A 337 37.77 -44.41 -5.48
N ALA A 338 38.02 -43.20 -5.96
CA ALA A 338 37.41 -41.97 -5.47
C ALA A 338 35.98 -41.80 -5.99
N LEU A 339 35.08 -41.30 -5.13
CA LEU A 339 33.69 -40.99 -5.46
C LEU A 339 33.56 -39.52 -5.90
N ASN A 340 32.82 -39.24 -6.97
CA ASN A 340 32.40 -37.86 -7.26
C ASN A 340 31.17 -37.52 -6.40
N VAL A 341 31.32 -36.59 -5.45
CA VAL A 341 30.19 -36.11 -4.64
C VAL A 341 29.59 -34.86 -5.28
N VAL A 342 28.30 -34.94 -5.61
CA VAL A 342 27.50 -33.84 -6.12
C VAL A 342 26.66 -33.26 -4.98
N GLN A 343 26.90 -31.99 -4.64
CA GLN A 343 26.19 -31.29 -3.56
C GLN A 343 25.30 -30.18 -4.16
N PRO A 344 23.96 -30.32 -4.13
CA PRO A 344 23.07 -29.21 -4.49
C PRO A 344 23.19 -28.08 -3.47
N LYS A 345 22.96 -26.84 -3.91
CA LYS A 345 23.01 -25.62 -3.10
C LYS A 345 21.90 -24.65 -3.53
N ILE A 346 21.18 -24.11 -2.56
CA ILE A 346 20.22 -23.00 -2.73
C ILE A 346 20.74 -21.84 -1.90
N VAL A 347 20.75 -20.64 -2.47
CA VAL A 347 21.14 -19.42 -1.75
C VAL A 347 20.05 -18.37 -1.96
N PRO A 348 19.18 -18.12 -0.96
CA PRO A 348 18.18 -17.07 -1.07
C PRO A 348 18.76 -15.68 -0.81
N GLU A 349 18.30 -14.69 -1.59
CA GLU A 349 18.57 -13.27 -1.36
C GLU A 349 17.87 -12.76 -0.09
N TYR A 350 16.69 -13.28 0.22
CA TYR A 350 16.00 -13.03 1.47
C TYR A 350 15.36 -14.33 1.94
N LYS A 351 15.31 -14.59 3.24
CA LYS A 351 14.49 -15.68 3.80
C LYS A 351 12.98 -15.42 3.66
N VAL A 352 12.61 -14.27 3.12
CA VAL A 352 11.25 -13.75 3.04
C VAL A 352 10.91 -13.44 1.59
N VAL A 353 9.66 -13.72 1.21
CA VAL A 353 9.04 -13.30 -0.06
C VAL A 353 7.89 -12.36 0.26
N LEU A 354 7.81 -11.22 -0.44
CA LEU A 354 6.69 -10.30 -0.26
C LEU A 354 5.42 -10.87 -0.91
N LEU A 355 4.30 -10.83 -0.19
CA LEU A 355 2.98 -11.17 -0.72
C LEU A 355 2.55 -10.14 -1.77
N GLU A 356 2.17 -10.59 -2.97
CA GLU A 356 1.47 -9.75 -3.93
C GLU A 356 0.01 -9.58 -3.50
N ARG A 357 -0.29 -8.46 -2.82
CA ARG A 357 -1.63 -8.14 -2.30
C ARG A 357 -2.66 -7.81 -3.40
N GLY A 358 -2.23 -7.63 -4.64
CA GLY A 358 -3.10 -7.26 -5.76
C GLY A 358 -3.24 -5.75 -5.95
N LEU A 359 -2.35 -4.94 -5.39
CA LEU A 359 -2.43 -3.46 -5.49
C LEU A 359 -2.29 -2.96 -6.92
N HIS A 360 -1.61 -3.72 -7.78
CA HIS A 360 -1.51 -3.45 -9.21
C HIS A 360 -2.88 -3.35 -9.90
N LYS A 361 -3.91 -4.04 -9.40
CA LYS A 361 -5.28 -4.01 -9.95
C LYS A 361 -5.96 -2.65 -9.77
N HIS A 362 -5.49 -1.84 -8.83
CA HIS A 362 -6.06 -0.53 -8.53
C HIS A 362 -5.33 0.61 -9.24
N GLN A 363 -4.22 0.31 -9.92
CA GLN A 363 -3.51 1.27 -10.77
C GLN A 363 -4.41 1.59 -11.96
N LYS A 364 -5.11 2.73 -11.90
CA LYS A 364 -5.90 3.18 -13.04
C LYS A 364 -4.99 3.45 -14.22
N ASN A 365 -5.34 2.83 -15.33
CA ASN A 365 -4.78 3.03 -16.65
C ASN A 365 -5.24 4.37 -17.26
N ASP A 366 -5.07 5.49 -16.55
CA ASP A 366 -5.44 6.81 -17.09
C ASP A 366 -4.61 7.18 -18.35
N LYS A 367 -3.55 6.40 -18.65
CA LYS A 367 -2.70 6.48 -19.85
C LYS A 367 -2.58 5.18 -20.66
N GLY A 368 -3.37 4.14 -20.35
CA GLY A 368 -3.25 2.85 -21.07
C GLY A 368 -1.88 2.16 -20.89
N GLN A 369 -1.24 2.34 -19.74
CA GLN A 369 0.08 1.77 -19.44
C GLN A 369 0.09 0.25 -19.63
N ALA A 370 1.17 -0.27 -20.22
CA ALA A 370 1.34 -1.70 -20.42
C ALA A 370 1.51 -2.40 -19.07
N GLU A 371 1.21 -3.69 -19.00
CA GLU A 371 1.37 -4.50 -17.76
C GLU A 371 2.80 -4.40 -17.16
N ALA A 372 3.79 -4.14 -18.01
CA ALA A 372 5.19 -3.93 -17.62
C ALA A 372 5.44 -2.65 -16.78
N ASP A 373 4.53 -1.67 -16.80
CA ASP A 373 4.66 -0.42 -16.05
C ASP A 373 3.96 -0.48 -14.67
N LEU A 374 3.29 -1.59 -14.36
CA LEU A 374 2.59 -1.76 -13.09
C LEU A 374 3.58 -2.02 -11.96
N HIS A 375 3.36 -1.36 -10.81
CA HIS A 375 4.11 -1.67 -9.59
C HIS A 375 3.64 -2.98 -8.94
N TRP A 376 4.44 -4.03 -9.13
CA TRP A 376 4.31 -5.34 -8.46
C TRP A 376 5.18 -5.41 -7.20
N ALA A 377 4.77 -6.22 -6.22
CA ALA A 377 5.61 -6.54 -5.07
C ALA A 377 6.96 -7.12 -5.53
N GLY A 378 8.06 -6.61 -4.96
CA GLY A 378 9.41 -7.01 -5.32
C GLY A 378 9.63 -8.51 -5.11
N ALA A 379 10.06 -9.21 -6.15
CA ALA A 379 10.33 -10.64 -6.09
C ALA A 379 11.62 -10.95 -5.33
N THR A 380 11.67 -12.06 -4.60
CA THR A 380 12.88 -12.51 -3.91
C THR A 380 13.71 -13.38 -4.84
N ARG A 381 14.99 -13.07 -5.03
CA ARG A 381 15.89 -13.91 -5.84
C ARG A 381 16.34 -15.14 -5.04
N ILE A 382 16.46 -16.28 -5.71
CA ILE A 382 17.21 -17.44 -5.24
C ILE A 382 18.24 -17.84 -6.30
N GLU A 383 19.41 -18.28 -5.84
CA GLU A 383 20.45 -18.85 -6.68
C GLU A 383 20.47 -20.37 -6.50
N LEU A 384 20.42 -21.10 -7.61
CA LEU A 384 20.46 -22.55 -7.66
C LEU A 384 21.79 -22.98 -8.29
N SER A 385 22.54 -23.83 -7.59
CA SER A 385 23.81 -24.36 -8.08
C SER A 385 24.06 -25.74 -7.52
N ALA A 386 25.09 -26.41 -8.03
CA ALA A 386 25.64 -27.61 -7.43
C ALA A 386 27.17 -27.61 -7.54
N THR A 387 27.85 -28.27 -6.61
CA THR A 387 29.31 -28.47 -6.66
C THR A 387 29.65 -29.94 -6.87
N GLN A 388 30.78 -30.20 -7.54
CA GLN A 388 31.37 -31.54 -7.72
C GLN A 388 32.72 -31.59 -7.02
N THR A 389 33.14 -32.78 -6.60
CA THR A 389 34.38 -32.93 -5.81
C THR A 389 35.61 -32.93 -6.71
N GLY A 390 36.52 -31.96 -6.51
CA GLY A 390 37.73 -31.76 -7.32
C GLY A 390 37.38 -31.30 -8.73
N GLY A 391 37.79 -30.06 -9.11
CA GLY A 391 37.26 -29.29 -10.25
C GLY A 391 37.11 -29.97 -11.63
N VAL A 392 37.69 -31.16 -11.85
CA VAL A 392 37.36 -32.06 -12.98
C VAL A 392 37.40 -33.52 -12.48
N PRO A 393 36.27 -34.11 -12.02
CA PRO A 393 36.27 -35.50 -11.57
C PRO A 393 36.37 -36.46 -12.76
N ALA A 394 37.02 -37.62 -12.56
CA ALA A 394 37.15 -38.67 -13.59
C ALA A 394 35.80 -39.23 -14.07
N HIS A 395 34.76 -39.13 -13.22
CA HIS A 395 33.38 -39.48 -13.51
C HIS A 395 32.50 -38.23 -13.33
N PRO A 396 32.40 -37.35 -14.35
CA PRO A 396 31.62 -36.12 -14.23
C PRO A 396 30.12 -36.40 -14.16
N TYR A 397 29.44 -35.67 -13.27
CA TYR A 397 27.99 -35.73 -13.21
C TYR A 397 27.41 -34.94 -14.39
N ASN A 398 26.70 -35.65 -15.28
CA ASN A 398 26.09 -35.10 -16.48
C ASN A 398 24.56 -34.92 -16.36
N GLY A 399 23.98 -35.24 -15.19
CA GLY A 399 22.55 -35.07 -14.92
C GLY A 399 22.16 -33.60 -14.69
N GLY A 400 20.86 -33.31 -14.75
CA GLY A 400 20.31 -32.00 -14.41
C GLY A 400 19.80 -31.95 -12.98
N GLY A 401 18.82 -31.09 -12.74
CA GLY A 401 18.10 -31.02 -11.48
C GLY A 401 16.68 -30.50 -11.65
N LYS A 402 15.90 -30.56 -10.58
CA LYS A 402 14.53 -30.05 -10.50
C LYS A 402 14.34 -29.25 -9.24
N VAL A 403 13.69 -28.10 -9.36
CA VAL A 403 13.25 -27.29 -8.23
C VAL A 403 11.80 -27.62 -7.91
N SER A 404 11.48 -27.74 -6.63
CA SER A 404 10.10 -27.88 -6.16
C SER A 404 9.83 -26.91 -5.03
N VAL A 405 8.58 -26.43 -4.95
CA VAL A 405 8.12 -25.51 -3.91
C VAL A 405 6.90 -26.11 -3.22
N SER A 406 6.91 -26.15 -1.89
CA SER A 406 5.80 -26.71 -1.11
C SER A 406 5.64 -25.98 0.22
N PRO A 407 4.42 -25.52 0.59
CA PRO A 407 3.22 -25.42 -0.26
C PRO A 407 3.40 -24.47 -1.44
N SER A 408 2.47 -24.45 -2.41
CA SER A 408 2.52 -23.60 -3.60
C SER A 408 2.17 -22.12 -3.32
N HIS A 409 2.85 -21.52 -2.35
CA HIS A 409 2.67 -20.14 -1.90
C HIS A 409 3.44 -19.12 -2.75
N VAL A 410 4.34 -19.57 -3.62
CA VAL A 410 5.14 -18.73 -4.51
C VAL A 410 4.99 -19.16 -5.96
N GLU A 411 5.17 -18.21 -6.87
CA GLU A 411 5.40 -18.45 -8.30
C GLU A 411 6.87 -18.18 -8.62
N LEU A 412 7.45 -19.00 -9.51
CA LEU A 412 8.85 -18.90 -9.93
C LEU A 412 8.94 -18.24 -11.29
N PHE A 413 9.96 -17.41 -11.49
CA PHE A 413 10.24 -16.72 -12.75
C PHE A 413 11.73 -16.78 -13.08
N THR A 414 12.07 -16.67 -14.36
CA THR A 414 13.45 -16.63 -14.87
C THR A 414 13.99 -15.21 -15.07
N HIS A 415 13.26 -14.19 -14.63
CA HIS A 415 13.66 -12.78 -14.72
C HIS A 415 13.03 -11.97 -13.57
N PRO A 416 13.68 -10.88 -13.08
CA PRO A 416 13.19 -10.07 -11.96
C PRO A 416 11.85 -9.36 -12.19
N ASP A 417 11.46 -9.14 -13.45
CA ASP A 417 10.20 -8.47 -13.80
C ASP A 417 8.96 -9.37 -13.59
N CYS A 418 9.17 -10.68 -13.41
CA CYS A 418 8.13 -11.67 -13.16
C CYS A 418 6.95 -11.62 -14.16
N LYS A 419 7.25 -11.42 -15.45
CA LYS A 419 6.22 -11.38 -16.48
C LYS A 419 5.63 -12.78 -16.73
N PRO A 420 4.35 -12.89 -17.13
CA PRO A 420 3.69 -14.19 -17.33
C PRO A 420 4.42 -15.12 -18.30
N ASP A 421 5.06 -14.59 -19.34
CA ASP A 421 5.86 -15.32 -20.34
C ASP A 421 7.22 -15.81 -19.82
N GLN A 422 7.66 -15.33 -18.65
CA GLN A 422 8.92 -15.68 -18.00
C GLN A 422 8.73 -16.67 -16.84
N LYS A 423 7.50 -17.16 -16.65
CA LYS A 423 7.15 -18.08 -15.57
C LYS A 423 7.90 -19.40 -15.71
N PHE A 424 8.53 -19.83 -14.62
CA PHE A 424 9.25 -21.09 -14.53
C PHE A 424 8.35 -22.14 -13.86
N GLU A 425 8.04 -23.21 -14.59
CA GLU A 425 7.27 -24.31 -14.01
C GLU A 425 8.21 -25.24 -13.23
N PRO A 426 7.92 -25.60 -11.96
CA PRO A 426 8.75 -26.50 -11.16
C PRO A 426 9.03 -27.88 -11.81
N SER A 427 8.18 -28.31 -12.76
CA SER A 427 8.40 -29.52 -13.55
C SER A 427 9.49 -29.39 -14.61
N THR A 428 9.92 -28.17 -14.93
CA THR A 428 10.96 -27.88 -15.92
C THR A 428 12.32 -28.33 -15.39
N ALA A 429 13.03 -29.12 -16.19
CA ALA A 429 14.37 -29.57 -15.84
C ALA A 429 15.36 -28.40 -15.91
N ILE A 430 16.19 -28.28 -14.87
CA ILE A 430 17.35 -27.39 -14.85
C ILE A 430 18.52 -28.18 -15.44
N THR A 431 19.16 -27.64 -16.47
CA THR A 431 20.23 -28.33 -17.19
C THR A 431 21.51 -28.43 -16.35
N ASN A 432 22.37 -29.39 -16.68
CA ASN A 432 23.69 -29.53 -16.05
C ASN A 432 24.53 -28.24 -16.16
N ALA A 433 24.55 -27.60 -17.33
CA ALA A 433 25.29 -26.37 -17.57
C ALA A 433 24.80 -25.20 -16.70
N GLN A 434 23.50 -25.15 -16.39
CA GLN A 434 22.92 -24.14 -15.49
C GLN A 434 23.32 -24.37 -14.02
N LEU A 435 23.52 -25.62 -13.59
CA LEU A 435 23.84 -25.95 -12.20
C LEU A 435 25.34 -25.87 -11.87
N PHE A 436 26.21 -26.17 -12.84
CA PHE A 436 27.67 -26.19 -12.67
C PHE A 436 28.40 -25.09 -13.45
N GLY A 437 27.68 -24.18 -14.09
CA GLY A 437 28.27 -23.03 -14.80
C GLY A 437 28.96 -22.04 -13.85
N LEU A 438 29.73 -21.11 -14.43
CA LEU A 438 30.41 -20.04 -13.67
C LEU A 438 29.43 -19.09 -12.97
N VAL A 439 28.19 -19.02 -13.44
CA VAL A 439 27.11 -18.20 -12.89
C VAL A 439 26.00 -19.14 -12.41
N PRO A 440 25.56 -19.03 -11.13
CA PRO A 440 24.43 -19.81 -10.63
C PRO A 440 23.15 -19.57 -11.45
N PHE A 441 22.27 -20.56 -11.50
CA PHE A 441 20.96 -20.41 -12.13
C PHE A 441 20.03 -19.61 -11.21
N GLU A 442 19.57 -18.46 -11.66
CA GLU A 442 18.74 -17.55 -10.87
C GLU A 442 17.25 -17.79 -11.13
N LEU A 443 16.46 -17.81 -10.06
CA LEU A 443 15.00 -17.74 -10.11
C LEU A 443 14.49 -16.61 -9.21
N TRP A 444 13.36 -16.01 -9.58
CA TRP A 444 12.69 -14.95 -8.84
C TRP A 444 11.34 -15.42 -8.33
N LEU A 445 11.12 -15.27 -7.03
CA LEU A 445 9.93 -15.75 -6.33
C LEU A 445 8.95 -14.60 -6.09
N ARG A 446 7.72 -14.75 -6.59
CA ARG A 446 6.60 -13.84 -6.29
C ARG A 446 5.62 -14.50 -5.32
N GLY A 447 5.26 -13.82 -4.24
CA GLY A 447 4.37 -14.36 -3.22
C GLY A 447 2.91 -14.37 -3.69
N LYS A 448 2.28 -15.55 -3.67
CA LYS A 448 0.88 -15.78 -4.04
C LYS A 448 -0.05 -15.93 -2.83
N ALA A 449 0.43 -16.53 -1.75
CA ALA A 449 -0.33 -16.75 -0.51
C ALA A 449 0.60 -16.66 0.70
N LYS A 450 0.08 -16.17 1.84
CA LYS A 450 0.87 -16.03 3.07
C LYS A 450 1.26 -17.38 3.65
N GLY A 451 2.42 -17.41 4.30
CA GLY A 451 2.87 -18.52 5.13
C GLY A 451 4.18 -19.15 4.67
N LYS A 452 4.66 -20.11 5.46
CA LYS A 452 5.93 -20.82 5.22
C LYS A 452 5.92 -21.56 3.89
N VAL A 453 7.07 -21.60 3.22
CA VAL A 453 7.30 -22.34 1.97
C VAL A 453 8.70 -22.91 1.98
N THR A 454 8.83 -24.20 1.64
CA THR A 454 10.13 -24.85 1.47
C THR A 454 10.44 -24.94 -0.02
N VAL A 455 11.60 -24.44 -0.42
CA VAL A 455 12.17 -24.60 -1.76
C VAL A 455 13.16 -25.75 -1.74
N LYS A 456 13.02 -26.73 -2.63
CA LYS A 456 13.94 -27.88 -2.72
C LYS A 456 14.56 -28.03 -4.10
N LEU A 457 15.87 -28.23 -4.16
CA LEU A 457 16.63 -28.55 -5.37
C LEU A 457 17.06 -30.01 -5.30
N THR A 458 16.51 -30.84 -6.18
CA THR A 458 16.82 -32.27 -6.29
C THR A 458 17.63 -32.51 -7.56
N MET A 459 18.77 -33.18 -7.45
CA MET A 459 19.57 -33.56 -8.63
C MET A 459 19.01 -34.85 -9.24
N ASP A 460 19.12 -35.02 -10.56
CA ASP A 460 18.77 -36.27 -11.24
C ASP A 460 19.64 -37.44 -10.73
N ASP A 461 19.09 -38.66 -10.76
CA ASP A 461 19.82 -39.88 -10.43
C ASP A 461 21.02 -40.07 -11.40
N PRO A 462 22.27 -40.14 -10.90
CA PRO A 462 23.46 -40.16 -11.74
C PRO A 462 23.58 -41.39 -12.65
N LYS A 463 22.83 -42.48 -12.42
CA LYS A 463 22.96 -43.81 -13.07
C LYS A 463 24.35 -44.47 -12.95
N ASP A 464 25.42 -43.72 -12.75
CA ASP A 464 26.79 -44.15 -12.46
C ASP A 464 26.98 -44.34 -10.94
N GLY A 465 27.32 -45.55 -10.52
CA GLY A 465 27.54 -45.91 -9.12
C GLY A 465 28.79 -45.28 -8.49
N LEU A 466 29.64 -44.59 -9.27
CA LEU A 466 30.80 -43.83 -8.81
C LEU A 466 30.48 -42.34 -8.55
N ILE A 467 29.22 -41.94 -8.72
CA ILE A 467 28.73 -40.60 -8.41
C ILE A 467 27.71 -40.69 -7.27
N ARG A 468 27.91 -39.88 -6.23
CA ARG A 468 26.97 -39.77 -5.12
C ARG A 468 26.37 -38.38 -5.08
N VAL A 469 25.08 -38.33 -5.31
CA VAL A 469 24.26 -37.13 -5.08
C VAL A 469 23.92 -37.04 -3.59
N LYS A 470 24.27 -35.93 -2.94
CA LYS A 470 23.85 -35.65 -1.56
C LYS A 470 22.34 -35.33 -1.52
N PRO A 471 21.68 -35.41 -0.35
CA PRO A 471 20.26 -35.12 -0.25
C PRO A 471 19.88 -33.77 -0.87
N PRO A 472 18.64 -33.60 -1.35
CA PRO A 472 18.18 -32.34 -1.91
C PRO A 472 18.50 -31.16 -1.01
N ALA A 473 19.01 -30.07 -1.58
CA ALA A 473 19.12 -28.82 -0.84
C ALA A 473 17.70 -28.32 -0.57
N ALA A 474 17.43 -27.90 0.66
CA ALA A 474 16.13 -27.41 1.09
C ALA A 474 16.31 -26.11 1.88
N GLU A 475 15.56 -25.08 1.52
CA GLU A 475 15.55 -23.79 2.22
C GLU A 475 14.11 -23.42 2.61
N ASP A 476 13.94 -23.11 3.89
CA ASP A 476 12.66 -22.65 4.44
C ASP A 476 12.58 -21.12 4.34
N LEU A 477 11.64 -20.67 3.52
CA LEU A 477 11.28 -19.27 3.35
C LEU A 477 9.89 -19.02 3.94
N SER A 478 9.48 -17.76 4.01
CA SER A 478 8.09 -17.42 4.29
C SER A 478 7.59 -16.31 3.39
N VAL A 479 6.34 -16.45 2.92
CA VAL A 479 5.63 -15.37 2.24
C VAL A 479 4.95 -14.50 3.29
N VAL A 480 5.39 -13.25 3.42
CA VAL A 480 4.88 -12.30 4.42
C VAL A 480 4.12 -11.15 3.77
N GLU A 481 3.12 -10.64 4.47
CA GLU A 481 2.44 -9.41 4.07
C GLU A 481 3.05 -8.23 4.81
N LEU A 482 3.48 -7.22 4.05
CA LEU A 482 3.69 -5.88 4.58
C LEU A 482 2.39 -5.10 4.38
N LEU A 483 1.97 -4.37 5.41
CA LEU A 483 0.74 -3.58 5.39
C LEU A 483 1.00 -2.20 5.99
N GLY A 484 0.65 -1.16 5.24
CA GLY A 484 0.55 0.23 5.70
C GLY A 484 -0.89 0.69 5.61
N THR A 485 -1.54 0.83 6.76
CA THR A 485 -2.93 1.30 6.83
C THR A 485 -2.93 2.83 6.82
N LEU A 486 -3.16 3.40 5.64
CA LEU A 486 -3.37 4.84 5.47
C LEU A 486 -4.76 5.23 5.99
N HIS A 487 -4.85 6.38 6.65
CA HIS A 487 -6.11 6.92 7.13
C HIS A 487 -6.41 8.31 6.55
N ARG A 488 -7.69 8.68 6.59
CA ARG A 488 -8.21 9.98 6.16
C ARG A 488 -9.24 10.52 7.15
N GLN A 489 -9.52 11.81 7.09
CA GLN A 489 -10.47 12.42 8.00
C GLN A 489 -11.89 11.88 7.79
N ASN A 490 -12.61 11.58 8.87
CA ASN A 490 -14.00 11.12 8.80
C ASN A 490 -14.98 12.30 8.71
N ILE A 491 -15.01 12.95 7.54
CA ILE A 491 -15.83 14.15 7.30
C ILE A 491 -17.31 13.91 7.55
N SER A 492 -17.83 12.73 7.22
CA SER A 492 -19.24 12.38 7.49
C SER A 492 -19.56 12.36 8.98
N ALA A 493 -18.65 11.84 9.83
CA ALA A 493 -18.84 11.89 11.28
C ALA A 493 -18.69 13.30 11.84
N ILE A 494 -17.74 14.08 11.32
CA ILE A 494 -17.54 15.48 11.71
C ILE A 494 -18.78 16.34 11.43
N LYS A 495 -19.47 16.12 10.30
CA LYS A 495 -20.71 16.84 9.94
C LYS A 495 -21.82 16.72 11.00
N ALA A 496 -21.78 15.68 11.84
CA ALA A 496 -22.77 15.50 12.89
C ALA A 496 -22.53 16.41 14.11
N PHE A 497 -21.32 16.97 14.27
CA PHE A 497 -21.03 17.84 15.40
C PHE A 497 -21.71 19.20 15.28
N LYS A 498 -22.23 19.65 16.41
CA LYS A 498 -22.88 20.94 16.57
C LYS A 498 -22.29 21.64 17.78
N VAL A 499 -21.89 22.89 17.61
CA VAL A 499 -21.46 23.77 18.72
C VAL A 499 -22.20 25.09 18.54
N ASP A 500 -22.89 25.56 19.57
CA ASP A 500 -23.76 26.73 19.44
C ASP A 500 -22.94 28.04 19.55
N PRO A 501 -22.78 28.82 18.45
CA PRO A 501 -22.07 30.11 18.48
C PRO A 501 -22.90 31.23 19.14
N TYR A 502 -24.04 30.91 19.73
CA TYR A 502 -24.89 31.82 20.50
C TYR A 502 -24.81 31.55 22.01
N THR A 503 -23.76 30.86 22.46
CA THR A 503 -23.46 30.68 23.87
C THR A 503 -22.84 31.96 24.45
N GLU A 504 -23.21 32.32 25.67
CA GLU A 504 -22.68 33.50 26.39
C GLU A 504 -22.17 33.10 27.78
N PRO A 505 -20.99 33.60 28.20
CA PRO A 505 -20.07 34.48 27.46
C PRO A 505 -19.47 33.80 26.21
N GLU A 506 -19.00 34.59 25.23
CA GLU A 506 -18.37 34.07 24.00
C GLU A 506 -17.22 33.08 24.27
N SER A 507 -16.53 33.23 25.41
CA SER A 507 -15.52 32.28 25.89
C SER A 507 -16.05 30.85 26.06
N ASP A 508 -17.33 30.67 26.38
CA ASP A 508 -17.94 29.34 26.54
C ASP A 508 -18.13 28.66 25.18
N TYR A 509 -18.45 29.42 24.13
CA TYR A 509 -18.44 28.92 22.75
C TYR A 509 -17.03 28.51 22.32
N HIS A 510 -16.02 29.33 22.62
CA HIS A 510 -14.63 28.99 22.33
C HIS A 510 -14.18 27.74 23.08
N THR A 511 -14.58 27.59 24.34
CA THR A 511 -14.33 26.39 25.15
C THR A 511 -15.01 25.16 24.54
N GLY A 512 -16.30 25.26 24.16
CA GLY A 512 -17.03 24.18 23.51
C GLY A 512 -16.42 23.75 22.17
N LEU A 513 -15.87 24.67 21.37
CA LEU A 513 -15.12 24.35 20.16
C LEU A 513 -13.78 23.68 20.44
N LYS A 514 -13.05 24.19 21.43
CA LYS A 514 -11.76 23.65 21.87
C LYS A 514 -11.91 22.21 22.36
N ASP A 515 -12.85 21.97 23.26
CA ASP A 515 -13.08 20.69 23.93
C ASP A 515 -13.73 19.64 23.03
N LEU A 516 -14.22 20.04 21.84
CA LEU A 516 -14.77 19.11 20.87
C LEU A 516 -13.70 18.09 20.42
N VAL A 517 -13.85 16.82 20.78
CA VAL A 517 -12.91 15.78 20.32
C VAL A 517 -13.27 15.35 18.90
N TRP A 518 -12.33 15.52 17.96
CA TRP A 518 -12.56 15.04 16.59
C TRP A 518 -12.56 13.51 16.52
N PRO A 519 -13.39 12.89 15.65
CA PRO A 519 -13.33 11.46 15.43
C PRO A 519 -11.95 11.10 14.89
N GLU A 520 -11.48 9.92 15.26
CA GLU A 520 -10.26 9.38 14.68
C GLU A 520 -10.36 9.35 13.14
N GLN A 521 -9.21 9.58 12.49
CA GLN A 521 -9.09 9.33 11.07
C GLN A 521 -9.43 7.86 10.80
N LYS A 522 -10.17 7.61 9.72
CA LYS A 522 -10.63 6.26 9.36
C LYS A 522 -9.70 5.63 8.31
N PRO A 523 -9.48 4.32 8.35
CA PRO A 523 -8.65 3.64 7.34
C PRO A 523 -9.26 3.80 5.95
N VAL A 524 -8.41 3.90 4.94
CA VAL A 524 -8.80 3.87 3.53
C VAL A 524 -8.63 2.48 2.93
N SER A 525 -9.42 2.16 1.91
CA SER A 525 -9.25 0.91 1.16
C SER A 525 -7.98 0.94 0.30
N ASP A 526 -7.51 -0.24 -0.09
CA ASP A 526 -6.38 -0.38 -1.03
C ASP A 526 -6.66 0.35 -2.35
N GLU A 527 -7.91 0.34 -2.84
CA GLU A 527 -8.29 1.11 -4.03
C GLU A 527 -8.06 2.62 -3.84
N LEU A 528 -8.53 3.19 -2.73
CA LEU A 528 -8.45 4.63 -2.50
C LEU A 528 -7.01 5.09 -2.25
N LYS A 529 -6.19 4.28 -1.55
CA LYS A 529 -4.78 4.62 -1.29
C LYS A 529 -3.94 4.54 -2.56
N VAL A 530 -4.21 3.59 -3.45
CA VAL A 530 -3.51 3.45 -4.74
C VAL A 530 -3.97 4.51 -5.74
N GLN A 531 -5.27 4.79 -5.83
CA GLN A 531 -5.81 5.89 -6.65
C GLN A 531 -5.42 7.29 -6.11
N GLY A 532 -4.61 7.40 -5.06
CA GLY A 532 -4.07 8.66 -4.57
C GLY A 532 -5.11 9.70 -4.16
N LYS A 533 -6.29 9.27 -3.70
CA LYS A 533 -7.36 10.14 -3.18
C LYS A 533 -7.11 10.59 -1.74
N ARG A 534 -5.83 10.71 -1.37
CA ARG A 534 -5.38 11.33 -0.13
C ARG A 534 -4.68 12.63 -0.48
N TRP A 535 -5.34 13.74 -0.17
CA TRP A 535 -4.78 15.07 -0.32
C TRP A 535 -4.07 15.46 0.97
N LEU A 536 -2.92 16.09 0.83
CA LEU A 536 -2.17 16.71 1.91
C LEU A 536 -1.95 18.16 1.52
N HIS A 537 -2.11 19.05 2.49
CA HIS A 537 -1.70 20.42 2.28
C HIS A 537 -0.18 20.52 2.43
N LEU A 538 0.46 21.38 1.64
CA LEU A 538 1.84 21.78 1.89
C LEU A 538 1.90 22.40 3.29
N GLN A 539 2.80 21.89 4.12
CA GLN A 539 2.95 22.42 5.47
C GLN A 539 3.56 23.81 5.42
N VAL A 540 2.87 24.77 6.04
CA VAL A 540 3.38 26.11 6.31
C VAL A 540 3.34 26.35 7.81
N ALA A 541 4.42 26.94 8.33
CA ALA A 541 4.46 27.38 9.71
C ALA A 541 3.39 28.45 9.92
N SER A 542 2.62 28.32 10.99
CA SER A 542 1.74 29.40 11.43
C SER A 542 2.57 30.61 11.89
N PRO A 543 1.95 31.78 12.15
CA PRO A 543 2.65 32.90 12.77
C PRO A 543 3.31 32.57 14.12
N THR A 544 2.87 31.51 14.80
CA THR A 544 3.44 31.03 16.08
C THR A 544 4.51 29.94 15.89
N GLY A 545 4.82 29.54 14.66
CA GLY A 545 5.76 28.46 14.35
C GLY A 545 5.16 27.05 14.46
N ASP A 546 3.86 26.95 14.76
CA ASP A 546 3.14 25.67 14.87
C ASP A 546 2.75 25.13 13.48
N PRO A 547 2.60 23.80 13.33
CA PRO A 547 2.09 23.22 12.10
C PRO A 547 0.61 23.61 11.92
N SER A 548 0.31 24.35 10.84
CA SER A 548 -1.06 24.82 10.56
C SER A 548 -1.98 23.69 10.06
N HIS A 549 -1.46 22.81 9.22
CA HIS A 549 -2.24 21.78 8.52
C HIS A 549 -2.08 20.40 9.17
N GLY A 550 -3.07 19.54 8.94
CA GLY A 550 -3.21 18.23 9.54
C GLY A 550 -2.44 17.17 8.76
N ARG A 551 -1.97 16.15 9.47
CA ARG A 551 -1.20 15.03 8.89
C ARG A 551 -2.09 13.82 8.65
N ALA A 552 -1.71 12.94 7.71
CA ALA A 552 -2.39 11.67 7.54
C ALA A 552 -1.84 10.61 8.47
N LYS A 553 -2.70 9.92 9.24
CA LYS A 553 -2.26 8.76 10.04
C LYS A 553 -1.89 7.60 9.12
N LEU A 554 -0.70 7.05 9.31
CA LEU A 554 -0.19 5.82 8.72
C LEU A 554 0.10 4.83 9.85
N LEU A 555 -0.59 3.71 9.86
CA LEU A 555 -0.37 2.65 10.84
C LEU A 555 0.38 1.49 10.19
N LEU A 556 1.55 1.15 10.74
CA LEU A 556 2.22 -0.11 10.50
C LEU A 556 1.75 -1.10 11.57
N PRO A 557 0.91 -2.08 11.23
CA PRO A 557 0.35 -3.00 12.21
C PRO A 557 1.45 -3.88 12.80
N LYS A 558 1.18 -4.41 13.99
CA LYS A 558 2.02 -5.43 14.62
C LYS A 558 2.18 -6.65 13.70
N LEU A 559 3.41 -7.08 13.47
CA LEU A 559 3.72 -8.26 12.67
C LEU A 559 3.49 -9.54 13.49
N ASN A 560 2.91 -10.56 12.85
CA ASN A 560 2.77 -11.88 13.47
C ASN A 560 4.11 -12.62 13.44
N ALA A 561 4.73 -12.82 14.61
CA ALA A 561 6.04 -13.47 14.72
C ALA A 561 6.07 -14.89 14.11
N ALA A 562 4.94 -15.62 14.11
CA ALA A 562 4.86 -16.98 13.58
C ALA A 562 5.02 -17.06 12.04
N ASP A 563 4.73 -15.95 11.34
CA ASP A 563 4.81 -15.86 9.88
C ASP A 563 6.23 -15.56 9.38
N TRP A 564 7.16 -15.19 10.28
CA TRP A 564 8.52 -14.80 9.90
C TRP A 564 9.54 -15.91 10.25
N PRO A 565 10.49 -16.22 9.36
CA PRO A 565 11.55 -17.19 9.64
C PRO A 565 12.46 -16.74 10.80
N ALA A 566 13.20 -17.69 11.38
CA ALA A 566 14.30 -17.36 12.29
C ALA A 566 15.37 -16.54 11.54
N GLU A 567 16.13 -15.71 12.27
CA GLU A 567 17.21 -14.84 11.76
C GLU A 567 16.76 -13.63 10.92
N THR A 568 15.46 -13.32 10.87
CA THR A 568 14.96 -12.12 10.18
C THR A 568 14.69 -10.94 11.11
N ASP A 569 15.06 -11.02 12.39
CA ASP A 569 14.77 -9.97 13.39
C ASP A 569 15.51 -8.66 13.10
N ASP A 570 16.70 -8.76 12.50
CA ASP A 570 17.51 -7.61 12.07
C ASP A 570 17.13 -7.06 10.69
N TYR A 571 16.16 -7.68 10.00
CA TYR A 571 15.59 -7.10 8.79
C TYR A 571 14.85 -5.81 9.16
N LYS A 572 14.82 -4.85 8.24
CA LYS A 572 14.16 -3.58 8.46
C LYS A 572 13.10 -3.34 7.40
N LEU A 573 11.89 -3.01 7.83
CA LEU A 573 10.90 -2.38 6.98
C LEU A 573 11.42 -0.99 6.62
N VAL A 574 11.49 -0.70 5.32
CA VAL A 574 11.95 0.60 4.81
C VAL A 574 10.78 1.31 4.16
N ILE A 575 10.58 2.58 4.51
CA ILE A 575 9.60 3.44 3.84
C ILE A 575 10.37 4.43 2.97
N LYS A 576 10.05 4.46 1.67
CA LYS A 576 10.67 5.37 0.70
C LYS A 576 9.62 6.24 0.04
N VAL A 577 9.99 7.50 -0.21
CA VAL A 577 9.20 8.37 -1.09
C VAL A 577 9.75 8.23 -2.50
N GLU A 578 8.86 8.01 -3.46
CA GLU A 578 9.13 7.99 -4.89
C GLU A 578 8.21 9.00 -5.58
N GLY A 579 8.72 9.73 -6.57
CA GLY A 579 7.97 10.76 -7.30
C GLY A 579 8.93 11.72 -7.99
N ALA A 580 8.55 12.22 -9.16
CA ALA A 580 9.32 13.27 -9.84
C ALA A 580 9.08 14.64 -9.18
N ASP A 581 7.88 14.83 -8.64
CA ASP A 581 7.42 16.06 -7.98
C ASP A 581 6.54 15.72 -6.77
N GLY A 582 6.46 16.65 -5.83
CA GLY A 582 5.81 16.43 -4.53
C GLY A 582 6.68 15.66 -3.55
N ALA A 583 6.62 16.05 -2.28
CA ALA A 583 7.39 15.41 -1.22
C ALA A 583 6.53 15.27 0.04
N VAL A 584 6.78 14.19 0.77
CA VAL A 584 6.18 13.95 2.08
C VAL A 584 7.26 13.68 3.12
N THR A 585 6.94 13.95 4.37
CA THR A 585 7.75 13.62 5.55
C THR A 585 6.92 12.82 6.55
N LEU A 586 7.58 12.00 7.37
CA LEU A 586 6.93 11.21 8.43
C LEU A 586 7.26 11.78 9.80
N HIS A 587 6.27 11.75 10.68
CA HIS A 587 6.36 12.24 12.06
C HIS A 587 5.80 11.20 13.04
N ASP A 588 6.31 11.18 14.26
CA ASP A 588 5.81 10.28 15.31
C ASP A 588 4.48 10.76 15.92
N LYS A 589 4.14 12.04 15.72
CA LYS A 589 2.94 12.67 16.26
C LYS A 589 2.22 13.48 15.18
N GLU A 590 0.92 13.66 15.35
CA GLU A 590 0.09 14.41 14.39
C GLU A 590 0.45 15.90 14.37
N ASN A 591 0.85 16.44 15.53
CA ASN A 591 0.73 17.86 15.83
C ASN A 591 2.04 18.50 16.36
N GLU A 592 3.15 17.77 16.39
CA GLU A 592 4.45 18.24 16.89
C GLU A 592 5.52 18.26 15.78
N ASN A 593 6.49 19.16 15.88
CA ASN A 593 7.48 19.41 14.82
C ASN A 593 8.64 18.40 14.76
N ALA A 594 8.69 17.41 15.66
CA ALA A 594 9.73 16.39 15.65
C ALA A 594 9.51 15.38 14.50
N ALA A 595 10.08 15.70 13.34
CA ALA A 595 10.12 14.80 12.20
C ALA A 595 10.93 13.54 12.51
N THR A 596 10.50 12.41 11.97
CA THR A 596 11.31 11.18 11.98
C THR A 596 12.46 11.33 10.98
N THR A 597 13.66 10.96 11.39
CA THR A 597 14.87 11.07 10.58
C THR A 597 14.86 10.05 9.43
N GLN A 598 15.18 10.51 8.22
CA GLN A 598 15.40 9.63 7.07
C GLN A 598 16.78 8.95 7.15
N PRO A 599 16.94 7.73 6.60
CA PRO A 599 15.90 6.88 6.02
C PRO A 599 14.95 6.31 7.08
N TRP A 600 13.65 6.19 6.76
CA TRP A 600 12.66 5.65 7.69
C TRP A 600 12.71 4.13 7.71
N GLU A 601 13.44 3.61 8.68
CA GLU A 601 13.68 2.18 8.86
C GLU A 601 13.14 1.71 10.22
N PHE A 602 12.36 0.62 10.20
CA PHE A 602 11.79 0.01 11.41
C PHE A 602 12.21 -1.45 11.48
N LYS A 603 12.83 -1.87 12.58
CA LYS A 603 13.24 -3.27 12.74
C LYS A 603 12.03 -4.18 12.78
N VAL A 604 12.14 -5.34 12.14
CA VAL A 604 11.11 -6.39 12.20
C VAL A 604 10.91 -6.85 13.65
N SER A 605 11.97 -6.94 14.47
CA SER A 605 11.88 -7.24 15.91
C SER A 605 10.92 -6.30 16.63
N ASP A 606 10.98 -5.01 16.35
CA ASP A 606 10.22 -4.00 17.07
C ASP A 606 8.74 -4.07 16.65
N LEU A 607 8.48 -4.23 15.35
CA LEU A 607 7.14 -4.41 14.80
C LEU A 607 6.48 -5.74 15.21
N LYS A 608 7.26 -6.77 15.59
CA LYS A 608 6.73 -8.00 16.22
C LYS A 608 6.24 -7.76 17.65
N THR A 609 6.71 -6.72 18.33
CA THR A 609 6.29 -6.40 19.70
C THR A 609 5.06 -5.49 19.74
N ALA A 610 5.04 -4.46 18.91
CA ALA A 610 4.00 -3.43 18.88
C ALA A 610 3.79 -2.89 17.46
N GLU A 611 2.62 -2.30 17.23
CA GLU A 611 2.37 -1.50 16.04
C GLU A 611 3.11 -0.15 16.10
N LYS A 612 3.34 0.46 14.93
CA LYS A 612 3.95 1.78 14.82
C LYS A 612 2.97 2.76 14.15
N VAL A 613 2.64 3.83 14.87
CA VAL A 613 1.83 4.94 14.35
C VAL A 613 2.77 6.02 13.83
N LEU A 614 2.55 6.44 12.59
CA LEU A 614 3.28 7.49 11.89
C LEU A 614 2.28 8.50 11.33
N TRP A 615 2.76 9.71 11.06
CA TRP A 615 1.95 10.81 10.54
C TRP A 615 2.61 11.42 9.32
N VAL A 616 1.94 11.34 8.17
CA VAL A 616 2.43 11.79 6.87
C VAL A 616 2.06 13.27 6.67
N GLU A 617 3.08 14.08 6.41
CA GLU A 617 2.97 15.53 6.16
C GLU A 617 3.41 15.85 4.74
N GLY A 618 2.79 16.85 4.10
CA GLY A 618 3.22 17.35 2.80
C GLY A 618 4.38 18.34 2.95
N SER A 619 5.54 18.03 2.38
CA SER A 619 6.76 18.86 2.45
C SER A 619 7.17 19.48 1.11
N GLY A 620 6.56 19.07 0.00
CA GLY A 620 6.75 19.68 -1.32
C GLY A 620 5.53 19.48 -2.22
N GLU A 621 5.21 20.47 -3.05
CA GLU A 621 4.03 20.46 -3.94
C GLU A 621 4.15 19.40 -5.04
N SER A 622 3.10 18.59 -5.22
CA SER A 622 2.95 17.70 -6.38
C SER A 622 2.71 18.54 -7.64
N LYS A 623 3.07 18.06 -8.84
CA LYS A 623 2.68 18.72 -10.11
C LYS A 623 1.45 18.08 -10.75
N ALA A 624 1.19 16.81 -10.47
CA ALA A 624 0.00 16.09 -10.91
C ALA A 624 -0.74 15.42 -9.74
N LEU A 625 -1.95 14.94 -10.02
CA LEU A 625 -2.65 14.05 -9.10
C LEU A 625 -1.81 12.78 -8.88
N HIS A 626 -1.66 12.39 -7.62
CA HIS A 626 -1.08 11.10 -7.22
C HIS A 626 0.43 10.95 -7.53
N ASP A 627 1.14 12.07 -7.66
CA ASP A 627 2.55 12.13 -8.07
C ASP A 627 3.53 11.63 -7.00
N CYS A 628 3.15 11.75 -5.73
CA CYS A 628 3.95 11.31 -4.61
C CYS A 628 3.54 9.90 -4.17
N LYS A 629 4.43 8.92 -4.30
CA LYS A 629 4.25 7.54 -3.86
C LYS A 629 5.07 7.29 -2.60
N LEU A 630 4.45 6.73 -1.59
CA LEU A 630 5.13 6.20 -0.41
C LEU A 630 5.15 4.68 -0.50
N ASP A 631 6.35 4.13 -0.71
CA ASP A 631 6.65 2.72 -0.88
C ASP A 631 7.06 2.08 0.44
N ILE A 632 6.44 0.95 0.79
CA ILE A 632 6.79 0.14 1.95
C ILE A 632 7.46 -1.14 1.46
N GLY A 633 8.73 -1.28 1.83
CA GLY A 633 9.60 -2.37 1.41
C GLY A 633 10.36 -3.01 2.56
N LEU A 634 11.36 -3.83 2.21
CA LEU A 634 12.22 -4.55 3.14
C LEU A 634 13.69 -4.43 2.74
N THR A 635 14.57 -4.24 3.72
CA THR A 635 16.02 -4.21 3.54
C THR A 635 16.72 -5.02 4.64
N ARG A 636 17.98 -5.40 4.40
CA ARG A 636 18.85 -6.11 5.36
C ARG A 636 20.28 -5.57 5.32
N ALA A 637 20.97 -5.62 6.47
CA ALA A 637 22.29 -5.00 6.65
C ALA A 637 23.46 -5.85 6.10
N ASP A 638 23.30 -7.18 6.03
CA ASP A 638 24.34 -8.19 5.76
C ASP A 638 24.56 -8.49 4.26
N ALA A 639 23.86 -7.80 3.36
CA ALA A 639 23.80 -8.15 1.94
C ALA A 639 25.15 -8.08 1.19
N VAL A 640 26.19 -7.47 1.76
CA VAL A 640 27.47 -7.23 1.08
C VAL A 640 28.49 -8.37 1.30
N GLU A 641 28.38 -9.16 2.37
CA GLU A 641 29.42 -10.17 2.68
C GLU A 641 29.15 -11.56 2.10
N LYS A 642 27.90 -11.92 1.80
CA LYS A 642 27.53 -13.29 1.38
C LYS A 642 27.01 -13.43 -0.04
N HIS A 643 26.71 -12.32 -0.73
CA HIS A 643 26.12 -12.33 -2.07
C HIS A 643 26.87 -11.34 -2.96
N THR A 644 27.24 -11.77 -4.16
CA THR A 644 28.03 -10.99 -5.14
C THR A 644 27.23 -9.91 -5.87
N ALA A 645 25.92 -9.79 -5.60
CA ALA A 645 25.05 -8.78 -6.21
C ALA A 645 24.84 -7.58 -5.27
N ALA A 646 24.83 -6.38 -5.84
CA ALA A 646 24.62 -5.13 -5.11
C ALA A 646 23.35 -5.17 -4.25
N LYS A 647 23.43 -4.61 -3.03
CA LYS A 647 22.34 -4.43 -2.06
C LYS A 647 21.04 -3.99 -2.77
N ARG A 648 20.01 -4.85 -2.78
CA ARG A 648 18.70 -4.55 -3.36
C ARG A 648 17.62 -4.61 -2.27
N ASP A 649 16.89 -3.51 -2.11
CA ASP A 649 15.72 -3.47 -1.24
C ASP A 649 14.53 -4.11 -1.97
N LEU A 650 13.77 -4.96 -1.29
CA LEU A 650 12.47 -5.41 -1.80
C LEU A 650 11.51 -4.23 -1.70
N ARG A 651 10.85 -3.86 -2.80
CA ARG A 651 9.94 -2.71 -2.90
C ARG A 651 8.49 -3.13 -3.08
N ASN A 652 7.56 -2.19 -2.97
CA ASN A 652 6.14 -2.36 -3.27
C ASN A 652 5.44 -3.48 -2.48
N GLY A 653 5.92 -3.85 -1.29
CA GLY A 653 5.22 -4.82 -0.44
C GLY A 653 3.86 -4.26 0.01
N ASP A 654 3.84 -2.96 0.27
CA ASP A 654 2.65 -2.13 0.23
C ASP A 654 3.03 -0.75 -0.28
N TRP A 655 2.08 0.04 -0.77
CA TRP A 655 2.35 1.41 -1.17
C TRP A 655 1.07 2.22 -1.27
N MET A 656 1.22 3.54 -1.24
CA MET A 656 0.12 4.49 -1.33
C MET A 656 0.55 5.76 -2.03
N ARG A 657 -0.41 6.49 -2.59
CA ARG A 657 -0.17 7.76 -3.27
C ARG A 657 -0.79 8.93 -2.52
N PHE A 658 -0.11 10.06 -2.59
CA PHE A 658 -0.52 11.33 -2.04
C PHE A 658 -0.52 12.39 -3.13
N THR A 659 -1.36 13.40 -2.94
CA THR A 659 -1.30 14.65 -3.70
C THR A 659 -1.05 15.76 -2.71
N VAL A 660 0.15 16.36 -2.76
CA VAL A 660 0.48 17.51 -1.93
C VAL A 660 0.17 18.77 -2.73
N LEU A 661 -0.67 19.64 -2.17
CA LEU A 661 -1.16 20.84 -2.84
C LEU A 661 -0.97 22.06 -1.97
N SER A 662 -0.93 23.24 -2.56
CA SER A 662 -1.11 24.52 -1.85
C SER A 662 -2.32 25.26 -2.41
N ILE A 663 -2.87 26.17 -1.61
CA ILE A 663 -3.88 27.13 -2.07
C ILE A 663 -3.16 28.44 -2.32
N ASP A 664 -3.32 29.04 -3.50
CA ASP A 664 -2.68 30.32 -3.81
C ASP A 664 -3.40 31.46 -3.07
N PRO A 665 -2.77 32.12 -2.08
CA PRO A 665 -3.39 33.22 -1.34
C PRO A 665 -3.81 34.39 -2.23
N ALA A 666 -3.09 34.61 -3.34
CA ALA A 666 -3.37 35.69 -4.28
C ALA A 666 -4.65 35.42 -5.10
N GLU A 667 -5.02 34.15 -5.29
CA GLU A 667 -6.22 33.75 -6.04
C GLU A 667 -7.45 33.52 -5.17
N ILE A 668 -7.34 33.65 -3.84
CA ILE A 668 -8.48 33.76 -2.95
C ILE A 668 -9.08 35.16 -3.11
N LYS A 669 -10.13 35.30 -3.92
CA LYS A 669 -10.69 36.59 -4.33
C LYS A 669 -12.20 36.68 -4.08
N ILE A 670 -12.70 37.90 -3.94
CA ILE A 670 -14.13 38.18 -4.11
C ILE A 670 -14.40 38.34 -5.62
N ASP A 671 -15.23 37.46 -6.17
CA ASP A 671 -15.73 37.49 -7.55
C ASP A 671 -16.98 38.38 -7.59
N TYR A 672 -16.78 39.70 -7.53
CA TYR A 672 -17.85 40.69 -7.54
C TYR A 672 -17.88 41.47 -8.85
N THR A 673 -19.06 41.53 -9.46
CA THR A 673 -19.35 42.42 -10.58
C THR A 673 -20.76 42.98 -10.34
N PRO A 674 -20.96 44.30 -10.33
CA PRO A 674 -22.29 44.88 -10.14
C PRO A 674 -23.23 44.42 -11.26
N GLU A 675 -24.47 44.09 -10.92
CA GLU A 675 -25.45 43.63 -11.91
C GLU A 675 -26.05 44.84 -12.66
N GLY A 676 -25.64 45.04 -13.91
CA GLY A 676 -26.20 46.11 -14.76
C GLY A 676 -25.85 47.52 -14.27
N ASP A 677 -26.88 48.30 -13.93
CA ASP A 677 -26.78 49.70 -13.46
C ASP A 677 -26.78 49.83 -11.93
N GLU A 678 -26.42 48.77 -11.21
CA GLU A 678 -26.28 48.75 -9.75
C GLU A 678 -24.98 49.40 -9.26
N PHE A 679 -24.92 49.80 -7.99
CA PHE A 679 -23.75 50.44 -7.39
C PHE A 679 -22.60 49.42 -7.26
N ASN A 680 -21.34 49.84 -7.37
CA ASN A 680 -20.24 48.93 -7.09
C ASN A 680 -20.05 48.77 -5.57
N ALA A 681 -20.63 47.71 -4.99
CA ALA A 681 -20.53 47.46 -3.55
C ALA A 681 -19.11 47.07 -3.09
N TRP A 682 -18.22 46.68 -4.00
CA TRP A 682 -16.87 46.24 -3.67
C TRP A 682 -15.82 47.31 -3.96
N ASP A 683 -15.30 47.93 -2.91
CA ASP A 683 -14.16 48.84 -3.00
C ASP A 683 -12.87 48.09 -2.64
N ALA A 684 -12.21 47.60 -3.69
CA ALA A 684 -10.93 46.91 -3.59
C ALA A 684 -9.74 47.88 -3.36
N THR A 685 -9.94 49.20 -3.43
CA THR A 685 -8.85 50.19 -3.37
C THR A 685 -8.58 50.68 -1.96
N SER A 686 -9.58 50.63 -1.07
CA SER A 686 -9.43 51.02 0.34
C SER A 686 -8.47 50.12 1.13
N ASN A 687 -8.10 50.52 2.35
CA ASN A 687 -7.40 49.67 3.30
C ASN A 687 -7.90 49.98 4.73
N PRO A 688 -8.63 49.08 5.42
CA PRO A 688 -9.06 47.75 4.95
C PRO A 688 -9.99 47.82 3.73
N LYS A 689 -10.16 46.70 3.01
CA LYS A 689 -11.05 46.62 1.85
C LYS A 689 -12.50 46.79 2.28
N ARG A 690 -13.29 47.61 1.59
CA ARG A 690 -14.66 47.94 2.01
C ARG A 690 -15.67 47.18 1.16
N PHE A 691 -16.61 46.50 1.81
CA PHE A 691 -17.79 45.93 1.15
C PHE A 691 -19.05 46.61 1.66
N TYR A 692 -19.78 47.29 0.77
CA TYR A 692 -20.98 48.04 1.10
C TYR A 692 -22.22 47.13 1.16
N ILE A 693 -22.76 46.95 2.36
CA ILE A 693 -23.98 46.18 2.65
C ILE A 693 -25.18 47.13 2.74
N ASN A 694 -26.25 46.93 1.96
CA ASN A 694 -27.51 47.74 1.87
C ASN A 694 -27.80 48.28 0.46
N VAL A 695 -26.80 48.27 -0.41
CA VAL A 695 -26.93 48.58 -1.84
C VAL A 695 -27.33 47.32 -2.61
N ASN A 696 -27.87 47.47 -3.81
CA ASN A 696 -28.07 46.38 -4.79
C ASN A 696 -29.09 45.30 -4.38
N LYS A 697 -30.37 45.69 -4.36
CA LYS A 697 -31.47 44.85 -3.87
C LYS A 697 -31.88 43.71 -4.81
N LYS A 698 -31.50 43.73 -6.10
CA LYS A 698 -31.97 42.72 -7.06
C LYS A 698 -31.08 41.48 -6.95
N GLY A 699 -31.65 40.30 -6.71
CA GLY A 699 -30.89 39.05 -6.51
C GLY A 699 -30.32 38.83 -5.09
N ASP A 700 -30.02 39.90 -4.35
CA ASP A 700 -29.69 39.87 -2.92
C ASP A 700 -30.41 41.00 -2.15
N PRO A 701 -31.64 40.77 -1.65
CA PRO A 701 -32.48 41.80 -1.03
C PRO A 701 -31.83 42.53 0.16
N GLU A 702 -30.76 41.97 0.72
CA GLU A 702 -30.04 42.51 1.86
C GLU A 702 -28.63 43.02 1.51
N GLY A 703 -28.19 42.89 0.25
CA GLY A 703 -26.96 43.48 -0.31
C GLY A 703 -25.64 43.03 0.33
N ARG A 704 -25.56 41.83 0.88
CA ARG A 704 -24.46 41.36 1.75
C ARG A 704 -23.92 39.96 1.43
N ARG A 705 -24.39 39.35 0.35
CA ARG A 705 -23.85 38.11 -0.22
C ARG A 705 -22.63 38.44 -1.04
N ILE A 706 -21.57 37.67 -0.82
CA ILE A 706 -20.35 37.74 -1.60
C ILE A 706 -20.13 36.40 -2.30
N LYS A 707 -19.73 36.45 -3.56
CA LYS A 707 -19.22 35.28 -4.26
C LYS A 707 -17.72 35.28 -4.09
N VAL A 708 -17.19 34.18 -3.56
CA VAL A 708 -15.75 34.01 -3.32
C VAL A 708 -15.24 32.91 -4.22
N GLN A 709 -13.98 33.05 -4.63
CA GLN A 709 -13.27 32.05 -5.41
C GLN A 709 -11.90 31.80 -4.79
N MET A 710 -11.35 30.63 -5.09
CA MET A 710 -9.98 30.23 -4.76
C MET A 710 -9.40 29.43 -5.93
N GLN A 711 -8.07 29.29 -5.95
CA GLN A 711 -7.37 28.42 -6.89
C GLN A 711 -6.27 27.63 -6.17
N LEU A 712 -6.13 26.35 -6.52
CA LEU A 712 -5.02 25.51 -6.07
C LEU A 712 -3.76 25.75 -6.88
N LYS A 713 -2.59 25.48 -6.27
CA LYS A 713 -1.30 25.40 -6.95
C LYS A 713 -0.66 24.03 -6.63
N PRO A 714 -0.38 23.20 -7.66
CA PRO A 714 -0.78 23.35 -9.06
C PRO A 714 -2.31 23.22 -9.26
N HIS A 715 -2.78 23.57 -10.46
CA HIS A 715 -4.20 23.52 -10.82
C HIS A 715 -4.69 22.06 -10.89
N LEU A 716 -5.46 21.60 -9.91
CA LEU A 716 -5.93 20.22 -9.81
C LEU A 716 -7.44 20.14 -9.58
N ALA A 717 -8.12 19.29 -10.36
CA ALA A 717 -9.55 19.05 -10.26
C ALA A 717 -9.91 18.02 -9.19
N GLY A 718 -11.15 18.08 -8.70
CA GLY A 718 -11.71 17.03 -7.84
C GLY A 718 -11.27 17.11 -6.38
N VAL A 719 -10.62 18.20 -5.96
CA VAL A 719 -10.15 18.40 -4.58
C VAL A 719 -11.25 19.08 -3.77
N PRO A 720 -11.74 18.49 -2.66
CA PRO A 720 -12.73 19.13 -1.79
C PRO A 720 -12.08 20.21 -0.90
N VAL A 721 -12.63 21.42 -0.94
CA VAL A 721 -12.15 22.61 -0.22
C VAL A 721 -13.29 23.28 0.55
N ARG A 722 -12.96 24.04 1.59
CA ARG A 722 -13.90 24.71 2.50
C ARG A 722 -13.61 26.21 2.56
N PHE A 723 -14.67 27.02 2.63
CA PHE A 723 -14.60 28.49 2.64
C PHE A 723 -15.10 29.07 3.95
N MET A 724 -14.26 29.82 4.64
CA MET A 724 -14.50 30.39 5.96
C MET A 724 -14.44 31.91 5.93
N LEU A 725 -15.31 32.57 6.70
CA LEU A 725 -15.17 33.98 7.08
C LEU A 725 -14.47 34.05 8.44
N VAL A 726 -13.15 34.24 8.42
CA VAL A 726 -12.36 34.40 9.65
C VAL A 726 -12.68 35.77 10.22
N ALA A 727 -13.52 35.80 11.26
CA ALA A 727 -13.87 37.03 11.97
C ALA A 727 -12.65 37.58 12.71
N ASP A 728 -12.41 38.88 12.60
CA ASP A 728 -11.35 39.57 13.32
C ASP A 728 -11.57 39.52 14.84
N LYS A 729 -10.50 39.29 15.60
CA LYS A 729 -10.52 39.19 17.07
C LYS A 729 -11.04 40.45 17.78
N ASP A 730 -10.96 41.61 17.13
CA ASP A 730 -11.36 42.92 17.66
C ASP A 730 -12.73 43.37 17.12
N ASN A 731 -13.45 42.53 16.35
CA ASN A 731 -14.86 42.78 16.09
C ASN A 731 -15.61 42.99 17.41
N HIS A 732 -16.53 43.96 17.41
CA HIS A 732 -17.30 44.36 18.59
C HIS A 732 -16.50 45.10 19.69
N LYS A 733 -15.24 45.45 19.42
CA LYS A 733 -14.34 46.08 20.38
C LYS A 733 -13.79 47.41 19.87
N THR A 734 -13.33 48.24 20.80
CA THR A 734 -12.69 49.54 20.54
C THR A 734 -11.54 49.43 19.53
N GLY A 735 -10.78 48.33 19.55
CA GLY A 735 -9.67 48.09 18.62
C GLY A 735 -10.07 48.08 17.12
N ASN A 736 -11.31 47.70 16.80
CA ASN A 736 -11.84 47.75 15.44
C ASN A 736 -12.80 48.92 15.22
N TRP A 737 -13.72 49.16 16.15
CA TRP A 737 -14.82 50.12 15.97
C TRP A 737 -14.52 51.53 16.46
N GLY A 738 -13.47 51.72 17.25
CA GLY A 738 -13.20 52.98 17.96
C GLY A 738 -14.11 53.20 19.18
N PHE A 739 -15.02 52.28 19.47
CA PHE A 739 -15.86 52.22 20.66
C PHE A 739 -16.22 50.77 21.02
N ASP A 740 -16.59 50.53 22.27
CA ASP A 740 -17.09 49.24 22.76
C ASP A 740 -18.62 49.22 22.86
N PHE A 741 -19.19 48.03 22.98
CA PHE A 741 -20.59 47.87 23.37
C PHE A 741 -20.85 48.51 24.75
N PRO A 742 -21.90 49.35 24.90
CA PRO A 742 -22.20 50.00 26.18
C PRO A 742 -22.47 48.96 27.28
N ALA A 743 -21.77 49.08 28.41
CA ALA A 743 -21.87 48.14 29.54
C ALA A 743 -22.93 48.55 30.60
N ASP A 744 -23.65 49.66 30.38
CA ASP A 744 -24.35 50.43 31.42
C ASP A 744 -25.82 50.78 31.14
N ALA A 745 -26.49 50.11 30.19
CA ALA A 745 -27.91 50.35 29.93
C ALA A 745 -28.82 49.82 31.06
N LYS A 746 -29.67 50.68 31.67
CA LYS A 746 -30.72 50.27 32.63
C LYS A 746 -32.12 50.34 32.04
N ARG A 747 -32.97 49.38 32.45
CA ARG A 747 -34.41 49.32 32.13
C ARG A 747 -35.18 50.52 32.68
N LYS A 748 -36.28 50.86 31.99
CA LYS A 748 -37.24 51.93 32.27
C LYS A 748 -38.02 51.78 33.60
N ASP A 749 -37.91 50.65 34.29
CA ASP A 749 -38.69 50.32 35.50
C ASP A 749 -37.96 50.57 36.83
N GLY A 750 -36.76 51.16 36.79
CA GLY A 750 -36.00 51.52 37.99
C GLY A 750 -35.46 50.32 38.79
N LYS A 751 -35.68 49.08 38.32
CA LYS A 751 -35.17 47.86 38.96
C LYS A 751 -33.85 47.48 38.29
N GLY A 752 -32.76 47.87 38.93
CA GLY A 752 -31.41 47.70 38.39
C GLY A 752 -31.10 46.26 37.99
N VAL A 753 -30.79 46.07 36.70
CA VAL A 753 -29.82 45.11 36.16
C VAL A 753 -29.30 45.71 34.84
N LYS A 754 -27.99 45.59 34.59
CA LYS A 754 -27.34 45.87 33.31
C LYS A 754 -28.04 45.11 32.18
N GLN A 755 -28.53 45.80 31.16
CA GLN A 755 -28.79 45.14 29.88
C GLN A 755 -27.50 45.19 29.08
N ASP A 756 -26.57 44.29 29.41
CA ASP A 756 -25.39 44.05 28.57
C ASP A 756 -25.89 43.65 27.18
N PHE A 757 -25.37 44.28 26.13
CA PHE A 757 -25.54 43.73 24.79
C PHE A 757 -24.99 42.32 24.79
N LYS A 758 -25.82 41.34 24.42
CA LYS A 758 -25.39 39.96 24.28
C LYS A 758 -25.42 39.60 22.83
N TRP A 759 -24.32 39.10 22.32
CA TRP A 759 -24.23 38.65 20.95
C TRP A 759 -25.31 37.62 20.65
N LYS A 760 -25.61 36.72 21.58
CA LYS A 760 -26.70 35.74 21.41
C LYS A 760 -28.09 36.34 21.14
N ASP A 761 -28.38 37.55 21.65
CA ASP A 761 -29.68 38.21 21.55
C ASP A 761 -29.81 38.99 20.22
N VAL A 762 -28.71 39.20 19.49
CA VAL A 762 -28.75 39.73 18.13
C VAL A 762 -29.40 38.71 17.20
N LYS A 763 -30.39 39.18 16.42
CA LYS A 763 -31.10 38.35 15.44
C LYS A 763 -30.12 37.56 14.57
N THR A 764 -30.26 36.25 14.55
CA THR A 764 -29.37 35.33 13.81
C THR A 764 -29.20 35.71 12.34
N SER A 765 -30.27 36.22 11.71
CA SER A 765 -30.21 36.71 10.33
C SER A 765 -29.21 37.83 10.11
N TRP A 766 -28.83 38.62 11.11
CA TRP A 766 -27.90 39.75 10.99
C TRP A 766 -26.44 39.34 11.02
N LYS A 767 -26.14 38.11 11.42
CA LYS A 767 -24.77 37.61 11.55
C LYS A 767 -24.25 37.09 10.21
N HIS A 768 -22.94 36.95 10.09
CA HIS A 768 -22.33 36.34 8.91
C HIS A 768 -22.76 34.87 8.76
N LYS A 769 -22.75 34.37 7.52
CA LYS A 769 -23.06 32.97 7.20
C LYS A 769 -22.05 32.42 6.21
N ASP A 770 -21.23 31.52 6.71
CA ASP A 770 -20.20 30.75 6.00
C ASP A 770 -20.33 29.24 6.25
N LYS A 771 -21.41 28.83 6.93
CA LYS A 771 -21.81 27.44 7.19
C LYS A 771 -23.27 27.20 6.76
N PRO A 772 -23.67 25.95 6.47
CA PRO A 772 -25.08 25.61 6.21
C PRO A 772 -26.00 26.02 7.35
N ASP A 773 -25.65 25.60 8.57
CA ASP A 773 -26.14 26.10 9.85
C ASP A 773 -24.95 26.68 10.63
N ARG A 774 -25.12 27.81 11.33
CA ARG A 774 -24.03 28.39 12.13
C ARG A 774 -23.62 27.48 13.31
N LYS A 775 -24.50 26.55 13.72
CA LYS A 775 -24.16 25.52 14.71
C LYS A 775 -23.29 24.41 14.13
N ASP A 776 -23.21 24.26 12.81
CA ASP A 776 -22.28 23.31 12.20
C ASP A 776 -20.84 23.70 12.54
N VAL A 777 -19.97 22.71 12.65
CA VAL A 777 -18.53 23.00 12.79
C VAL A 777 -17.91 23.28 11.42
N LEU A 778 -18.26 22.48 10.40
CA LEU A 778 -17.70 22.63 9.05
C LEU A 778 -18.32 23.79 8.26
N HIS A 779 -17.47 24.50 7.53
CA HIS A 779 -17.85 25.56 6.61
C HIS A 779 -18.39 25.02 5.28
N TRP A 780 -18.91 25.91 4.42
CA TRP A 780 -19.35 25.55 3.07
C TRP A 780 -18.21 24.89 2.29
N GLY A 781 -18.52 23.75 1.67
CA GLY A 781 -17.56 22.96 0.91
C GLY A 781 -17.90 22.95 -0.57
N GLU A 782 -16.87 23.03 -1.41
CA GLU A 782 -16.94 22.90 -2.86
C GLU A 782 -15.86 21.94 -3.34
N VAL A 783 -15.92 21.56 -4.62
CA VAL A 783 -14.92 20.74 -5.28
C VAL A 783 -14.26 21.54 -6.39
N THR A 784 -12.93 21.47 -6.51
CA THR A 784 -12.21 22.18 -7.56
C THR A 784 -12.54 21.66 -8.96
N ASP A 785 -12.65 22.58 -9.91
CA ASP A 785 -12.85 22.30 -11.33
C ASP A 785 -11.53 21.93 -12.04
N LYS A 786 -11.59 21.73 -13.36
CA LYS A 786 -10.44 21.39 -14.22
C LYS A 786 -9.28 22.40 -14.15
N ASP A 787 -9.55 23.65 -13.77
CA ASP A 787 -8.56 24.72 -13.68
C ASP A 787 -8.07 24.90 -12.22
N GLY A 788 -8.43 23.97 -11.33
CA GLY A 788 -8.10 24.00 -9.92
C GLY A 788 -8.88 25.04 -9.12
N LYS A 789 -9.98 25.55 -9.66
CA LYS A 789 -10.77 26.63 -9.04
C LYS A 789 -11.99 26.09 -8.33
N ALA A 790 -12.34 26.71 -7.21
CA ALA A 790 -13.62 26.49 -6.56
C ALA A 790 -14.27 27.85 -6.26
N LYS A 791 -15.59 27.91 -6.35
CA LYS A 791 -16.38 29.12 -6.08
C LYS A 791 -17.55 28.82 -5.19
N THR A 792 -17.81 29.67 -4.20
CA THR A 792 -19.02 29.55 -3.37
C THR A 792 -19.61 30.92 -3.03
N LYS A 793 -20.79 30.92 -2.41
CA LYS A 793 -21.46 32.14 -1.93
C LYS A 793 -21.43 32.16 -0.41
N LEU A 794 -20.84 33.21 0.16
CA LEU A 794 -20.87 33.49 1.59
C LEU A 794 -21.74 34.72 1.84
N LYS A 795 -22.03 34.99 3.11
CA LYS A 795 -22.82 36.15 3.51
C LYS A 795 -22.11 36.89 4.63
N LEU A 796 -21.80 38.16 4.43
CA LEU A 796 -21.24 39.03 5.45
C LEU A 796 -22.27 39.33 6.54
N SER A 797 -21.80 39.77 7.71
CA SER A 797 -22.70 40.28 8.74
C SER A 797 -23.40 41.55 8.25
N ARG A 798 -24.41 41.97 9.00
CA ARG A 798 -25.13 43.23 8.79
C ARG A 798 -24.55 44.37 9.63
N VAL A 799 -23.56 44.05 10.44
CA VAL A 799 -23.00 44.94 11.44
C VAL A 799 -21.88 45.73 10.77
N GLY A 800 -22.07 47.04 10.62
CA GLY A 800 -21.02 47.89 10.06
C GLY A 800 -19.76 47.84 10.91
N GLY A 801 -18.60 47.81 10.27
CA GLY A 801 -17.31 47.74 10.92
C GLY A 801 -16.77 46.34 11.14
N ASP A 802 -17.61 45.30 11.11
CA ASP A 802 -17.14 43.91 11.18
C ASP A 802 -16.10 43.66 10.10
N LYS A 803 -14.97 43.08 10.51
CA LYS A 803 -13.87 42.67 9.64
C LYS A 803 -13.84 41.15 9.50
N PHE A 804 -13.57 40.72 8.27
CA PHE A 804 -13.41 39.32 7.92
C PHE A 804 -12.20 39.13 7.02
N ARG A 805 -11.46 38.03 7.22
CA ARG A 805 -10.53 37.50 6.24
C ARG A 805 -11.14 36.26 5.59
N LEU A 806 -10.93 36.09 4.28
CA LEU A 806 -11.32 34.86 3.59
C LEU A 806 -10.30 33.78 3.94
N GLY A 807 -10.73 32.72 4.61
CA GLY A 807 -9.91 31.56 4.95
C GLY A 807 -10.34 30.33 4.14
N ILE A 808 -9.38 29.57 3.61
CA ILE A 808 -9.61 28.36 2.84
C ILE A 808 -8.81 27.19 3.43
N TYR A 809 -9.41 26.01 3.47
CA TYR A 809 -8.73 24.77 3.86
C TYR A 809 -9.30 23.58 3.09
N ILE A 810 -8.52 22.50 2.92
CA ILE A 810 -9.03 21.26 2.30
C ILE A 810 -9.86 20.45 3.31
N ASP A 811 -10.77 19.60 2.83
CA ASP A 811 -11.61 18.77 3.73
C ASP A 811 -10.77 17.98 4.75
N GLU A 812 -9.60 17.51 4.35
CA GLU A 812 -8.72 16.72 5.21
C GLU A 812 -8.09 17.53 6.37
N ASP A 813 -8.18 18.86 6.36
CA ASP A 813 -7.76 19.78 7.44
C ASP A 813 -8.96 20.25 8.29
N ALA A 814 -9.92 19.37 8.56
CA ALA A 814 -11.16 19.73 9.24
C ALA A 814 -10.97 20.38 10.63
N HIS A 815 -9.80 20.20 11.27
CA HIS A 815 -9.48 20.88 12.53
C HIS A 815 -9.44 22.40 12.40
N LEU A 816 -9.11 22.93 11.22
CA LEU A 816 -9.15 24.37 10.93
C LEU A 816 -10.56 24.95 10.97
N ALA A 817 -11.60 24.11 10.93
CA ALA A 817 -12.97 24.56 11.10
C ALA A 817 -13.27 25.19 12.48
N LYS A 818 -12.37 24.98 13.45
CA LYS A 818 -12.43 25.57 14.80
C LYS A 818 -11.58 26.83 14.94
N HIS A 819 -10.94 27.31 13.87
CA HIS A 819 -10.04 28.45 13.96
C HIS A 819 -10.78 29.68 14.52
N ILE A 820 -10.17 30.34 15.50
CA ILE A 820 -10.66 31.60 16.07
C ILE A 820 -9.47 32.55 16.16
N ASP A 821 -9.56 33.69 15.48
CA ASP A 821 -8.51 34.69 15.46
C ASP A 821 -8.23 35.23 16.87
N GLY A 822 -6.96 35.41 17.22
CA GLY A 822 -6.53 35.89 18.54
C GLY A 822 -6.72 34.92 19.72
N HIS A 823 -7.34 33.74 19.53
CA HIS A 823 -7.50 32.77 20.62
C HIS A 823 -6.19 32.01 20.91
N PRO A 824 -5.77 31.83 22.19
CA PRO A 824 -4.46 31.25 22.52
C PRO A 824 -4.18 29.84 21.99
N GLU A 825 -5.22 29.00 21.85
CA GLU A 825 -5.09 27.64 21.28
C GLU A 825 -5.67 27.52 19.88
N LEU A 826 -6.96 27.81 19.71
CA LEU A 826 -7.66 27.78 18.41
C LEU A 826 -7.07 28.72 17.34
N GLY A 827 -6.34 29.77 17.73
CA GLY A 827 -5.68 30.69 16.81
C GLY A 827 -4.28 30.27 16.37
N LYS A 828 -3.67 29.24 17.00
CA LYS A 828 -2.30 28.78 16.67
C LYS A 828 -2.18 28.19 15.27
N ARG A 829 -3.27 27.59 14.78
CA ARG A 829 -3.37 27.01 13.44
C ARG A 829 -4.28 27.86 12.60
N VAL A 830 -3.84 28.21 11.40
CA VAL A 830 -4.52 29.20 10.56
C VAL A 830 -4.85 28.58 9.21
N PRO A 831 -6.08 28.75 8.68
CA PRO A 831 -6.37 28.40 7.30
C PRO A 831 -5.58 29.29 6.33
N VAL A 832 -5.52 28.95 5.04
CA VAL A 832 -4.91 29.83 4.05
C VAL A 832 -5.78 31.06 3.92
N THR A 833 -5.24 32.22 4.30
CA THR A 833 -5.95 33.49 4.23
C THR A 833 -5.63 34.20 2.92
N SER A 834 -6.61 34.93 2.41
CA SER A 834 -6.46 35.72 1.19
C SER A 834 -5.38 36.81 1.31
N ALA A 835 -4.63 37.03 0.24
CA ALA A 835 -3.73 38.17 0.09
C ALA A 835 -4.47 39.52 -0.04
N LEU A 836 -5.82 39.52 -0.17
CA LEU A 836 -6.64 40.73 -0.18
C LEU A 836 -6.59 41.51 1.15
N GLY A 837 -6.25 40.84 2.26
CA GLY A 837 -6.33 41.40 3.61
C GLY A 837 -7.77 41.40 4.16
N ASP A 838 -8.04 42.33 5.07
CA ASP A 838 -9.33 42.42 5.76
C ASP A 838 -10.41 43.03 4.86
N ILE A 839 -11.57 42.38 4.86
CA ILE A 839 -12.82 42.87 4.30
C ILE A 839 -13.64 43.47 5.45
N GLN A 840 -13.79 44.78 5.45
CA GLN A 840 -14.61 45.51 6.41
C GLN A 840 -16.00 45.79 5.84
N VAL A 841 -17.02 45.52 6.64
CA VAL A 841 -18.42 45.78 6.32
C VAL A 841 -18.71 47.28 6.43
N TRP A 842 -19.20 47.90 5.35
CA TRP A 842 -19.57 49.32 5.30
C TRP A 842 -20.99 49.47 4.78
N ARG A 843 -21.58 50.66 4.87
CA ARG A 843 -22.86 51.00 4.22
C ARG A 843 -22.68 52.22 3.34
N ARG A 844 -23.52 52.32 2.31
CA ARG A 844 -23.57 53.49 1.43
C ARG A 844 -24.97 54.09 1.46
N VAL A 845 -25.05 55.41 1.58
CA VAL A 845 -26.30 56.16 1.40
C VAL A 845 -26.05 57.30 0.43
N PHE A 846 -27.01 57.55 -0.43
CA PHE A 846 -26.92 58.63 -1.41
C PHE A 846 -27.85 59.76 -0.99
N TYR A 847 -27.56 60.98 -1.43
CA TYR A 847 -28.49 62.08 -1.22
C TYR A 847 -28.55 63.05 -2.39
N GLN A 848 -29.69 63.72 -2.47
CA GLN A 848 -29.88 64.91 -3.30
C GLN A 848 -29.85 66.14 -2.40
N ALA A 849 -29.17 67.20 -2.84
CA ALA A 849 -29.27 68.51 -2.21
C ALA A 849 -30.13 69.46 -3.05
N THR A 850 -31.25 69.92 -2.49
CA THR A 850 -32.11 70.95 -3.08
C THR A 850 -31.95 72.23 -2.29
N ARG A 851 -31.58 73.34 -2.92
CA ARG A 851 -31.18 74.59 -2.24
C ARG A 851 -31.66 75.85 -2.97
N PRO A 852 -31.80 77.00 -2.29
CA PRO A 852 -31.95 78.29 -2.97
C PRO A 852 -30.78 78.55 -3.92
N GLN A 853 -31.04 79.25 -5.03
CA GLN A 853 -30.03 79.55 -6.05
C GLN A 853 -28.75 80.20 -5.47
N ASN A 854 -28.92 81.14 -4.54
CA ASN A 854 -27.85 81.93 -3.94
C ASN A 854 -27.22 81.33 -2.68
N LEU A 855 -27.69 80.15 -2.24
CA LEU A 855 -27.17 79.50 -1.04
C LEU A 855 -26.08 78.49 -1.44
N ALA A 856 -24.86 78.64 -0.95
CA ALA A 856 -23.81 77.64 -1.13
C ALA A 856 -24.11 76.36 -0.34
N LEU A 857 -23.67 75.21 -0.85
CA LEU A 857 -23.63 73.98 -0.04
C LEU A 857 -22.55 74.13 1.04
N PRO A 858 -22.77 73.61 2.26
CA PRO A 858 -21.72 73.56 3.26
C PRO A 858 -20.56 72.70 2.77
N ALA A 859 -19.34 72.96 3.26
CA ALA A 859 -18.30 71.93 3.22
C ALA A 859 -18.82 70.69 3.97
N LEU A 860 -18.59 69.49 3.43
CA LEU A 860 -19.17 68.26 3.94
C LEU A 860 -18.20 67.40 4.75
N ALA A 861 -16.92 67.78 4.81
CA ALA A 861 -15.87 66.96 5.43
C ALA A 861 -16.19 66.57 6.89
N GLY A 862 -16.73 67.48 7.71
CA GLY A 862 -17.10 67.14 9.09
C GLY A 862 -18.33 66.22 9.17
N PHE A 863 -19.31 66.39 8.26
CA PHE A 863 -20.42 65.45 8.13
C PHE A 863 -19.91 64.06 7.70
N ASP A 864 -19.12 63.96 6.64
CA ASP A 864 -18.58 62.70 6.13
C ASP A 864 -17.76 61.98 7.19
N ASN A 865 -16.80 62.68 7.82
CA ASN A 865 -15.97 62.13 8.90
C ASN A 865 -16.80 61.60 10.07
N SER A 866 -17.90 62.29 10.42
CA SER A 866 -18.80 61.82 11.46
C SER A 866 -19.49 60.52 11.05
N GLN A 867 -19.96 60.39 9.81
CA GLN A 867 -20.63 59.18 9.33
C GLN A 867 -19.68 57.99 9.16
N GLU A 868 -18.42 58.24 8.79
CA GLU A 868 -17.41 57.19 8.68
C GLU A 868 -17.16 56.46 10.01
N ARG A 869 -17.31 57.12 11.17
CA ARG A 869 -17.19 56.49 12.50
C ARG A 869 -18.24 55.41 12.78
N VAL A 870 -19.36 55.48 12.07
CA VAL A 870 -20.41 54.46 12.10
C VAL A 870 -20.44 53.66 10.80
N PHE A 871 -19.31 53.55 10.10
CA PHE A 871 -19.15 52.75 8.89
C PHE A 871 -20.21 53.04 7.82
N LEU A 872 -20.49 54.33 7.62
CA LEU A 872 -21.41 54.84 6.61
C LEU A 872 -20.70 55.84 5.70
N GLY A 873 -20.76 55.60 4.39
CA GLY A 873 -20.34 56.57 3.38
C GLY A 873 -21.56 57.30 2.78
N PRO A 874 -21.82 58.57 3.13
CA PRO A 874 -22.75 59.41 2.39
C PRO A 874 -22.15 59.85 1.05
N GLU A 875 -22.99 60.02 0.03
CA GLU A 875 -22.56 60.51 -1.29
C GLU A 875 -23.62 61.40 -1.95
N LEU A 876 -23.22 62.62 -2.31
CA LEU A 876 -24.07 63.56 -3.05
C LEU A 876 -24.15 63.15 -4.52
N VAL A 877 -25.34 62.79 -5.00
CA VAL A 877 -25.54 62.30 -6.38
C VAL A 877 -26.37 63.22 -7.26
N ASN A 878 -27.18 64.09 -6.66
CA ASN A 878 -28.02 65.05 -7.39
C ASN A 878 -28.03 66.40 -6.68
N GLN A 879 -28.15 67.48 -7.46
CA GLN A 879 -28.42 68.82 -6.94
C GLN A 879 -29.58 69.46 -7.69
N HIS A 880 -30.37 70.27 -7.00
CA HIS A 880 -31.44 71.06 -7.60
C HIS A 880 -31.48 72.46 -6.97
N GLN A 881 -31.71 73.49 -7.78
CA GLN A 881 -31.84 74.86 -7.31
C GLN A 881 -33.31 75.27 -7.33
N MET A 882 -33.82 75.69 -6.17
CA MET A 882 -35.20 76.16 -6.02
C MET A 882 -35.36 77.57 -6.56
N THR A 883 -36.48 77.77 -7.21
CA THR A 883 -36.97 79.03 -7.76
C THR A 883 -38.35 79.35 -7.18
N PRO A 884 -38.80 80.62 -7.19
CA PRO A 884 -40.14 80.96 -6.72
C PRO A 884 -41.27 80.20 -7.43
N GLY A 885 -41.07 79.81 -8.70
CA GLY A 885 -42.05 79.05 -9.49
C GLY A 885 -42.26 77.60 -9.04
N ASP A 886 -41.39 77.06 -8.18
CA ASP A 886 -41.52 75.70 -7.66
C ASP A 886 -42.61 75.59 -6.57
N PHE A 887 -43.15 76.71 -6.08
CA PHE A 887 -44.04 76.76 -4.92
C PHE A 887 -45.43 77.28 -5.27
N SER A 888 -46.45 76.64 -4.70
CA SER A 888 -47.86 77.04 -4.86
C SER A 888 -48.26 78.27 -4.03
N VAL A 889 -47.46 78.60 -3.02
CA VAL A 889 -47.60 79.79 -2.17
C VAL A 889 -46.25 80.49 -2.16
N ASP A 890 -46.24 81.82 -2.27
CA ASP A 890 -45.01 82.62 -2.27
C ASP A 890 -44.17 82.35 -1.02
N PRO A 891 -42.99 81.70 -1.16
CA PRO A 891 -42.17 81.28 -0.04
C PRO A 891 -41.18 82.38 0.41
N MET A 892 -41.15 83.54 -0.24
CA MET A 892 -40.11 84.55 -0.04
C MET A 892 -40.58 85.68 0.89
N ARG A 893 -39.83 86.01 1.94
CA ARG A 893 -40.03 87.28 2.67
C ARG A 893 -38.72 88.04 2.82
N PRO A 894 -38.75 89.38 2.94
CA PRO A 894 -37.54 90.14 3.24
C PRO A 894 -36.97 89.73 4.60
N HIS A 895 -35.64 89.71 4.73
CA HIS A 895 -34.95 89.21 5.92
C HIS A 895 -35.40 89.90 7.21
N TRP A 896 -35.73 91.19 7.16
CA TRP A 896 -36.22 91.95 8.32
C TRP A 896 -37.50 91.37 8.94
N GLN A 897 -38.32 90.63 8.20
CA GLN A 897 -39.50 89.98 8.79
C GLN A 897 -39.13 88.77 9.67
N TYR A 898 -38.01 88.09 9.38
CA TYR A 898 -37.46 86.99 10.19
C TYR A 898 -36.52 87.48 11.29
N ASN A 899 -35.86 88.62 11.07
CA ASN A 899 -34.97 89.28 12.00
C ASN A 899 -35.35 90.77 12.12
N PRO A 900 -36.31 91.09 13.00
CA PRO A 900 -36.77 92.47 13.18
C PRO A 900 -35.62 93.43 13.52
N ASN A 901 -35.76 94.72 13.18
CA ASN A 901 -34.71 95.74 13.32
C ASN A 901 -33.44 95.55 12.47
N SER A 902 -33.35 94.55 11.59
CA SER A 902 -32.17 94.38 10.73
C SER A 902 -32.10 95.36 9.56
N GLY A 903 -33.25 95.89 9.11
CA GLY A 903 -33.33 96.74 7.91
C GLY A 903 -33.02 96.01 6.59
N ASP A 904 -32.81 94.69 6.62
CA ASP A 904 -32.38 93.89 5.49
C ASP A 904 -33.59 93.47 4.62
N ASN A 905 -33.65 94.02 3.40
CA ASN A 905 -34.70 93.75 2.42
C ASN A 905 -34.39 92.56 1.49
N THR A 906 -33.29 91.83 1.71
CA THR A 906 -32.99 90.65 0.90
C THR A 906 -34.07 89.58 1.08
N LEU A 907 -34.63 89.10 -0.03
CA LEU A 907 -35.64 88.06 0.00
C LEU A 907 -35.00 86.72 0.42
N LYS A 908 -35.57 86.08 1.44
CA LYS A 908 -35.15 84.78 1.97
C LYS A 908 -36.23 83.74 1.66
N LEU A 909 -35.80 82.58 1.17
CA LEU A 909 -36.68 81.43 0.97
C LEU A 909 -37.00 80.78 2.31
N CYS A 910 -38.27 80.81 2.70
CA CYS A 910 -38.74 80.09 3.87
C CYS A 910 -39.42 78.77 3.50
N ILE A 911 -38.97 77.69 4.15
CA ILE A 911 -39.60 76.38 4.03
C ILE A 911 -40.21 75.98 5.37
N GLY A 912 -41.40 75.41 5.33
CA GLY A 912 -42.01 74.75 6.49
C GLY A 912 -43.30 74.05 6.13
N THR A 913 -44.14 73.77 7.12
CA THR A 913 -45.38 72.99 6.95
C THR A 913 -46.34 73.52 5.86
N HIS A 914 -46.25 74.80 5.50
CA HIS A 914 -47.12 75.45 4.51
C HIS A 914 -46.74 75.17 3.05
N ASN A 915 -45.46 74.89 2.75
CA ASN A 915 -44.97 74.72 1.38
C ASN A 915 -44.01 73.51 1.18
N ILE A 916 -43.70 72.76 2.23
CA ILE A 916 -42.82 71.57 2.16
C ILE A 916 -43.25 70.54 1.11
N LYS A 917 -44.55 70.38 0.87
CA LYS A 917 -45.08 69.46 -0.15
C LYS A 917 -44.58 69.79 -1.56
N ASP A 918 -44.33 71.07 -1.83
CA ASP A 918 -43.81 71.51 -3.13
C ASP A 918 -42.32 71.21 -3.23
N ALA A 919 -41.55 71.54 -2.19
CA ALA A 919 -40.13 71.19 -2.12
C ALA A 919 -39.87 69.68 -2.25
N LEU A 920 -40.71 68.83 -1.64
CA LEU A 920 -40.62 67.37 -1.74
C LEU A 920 -40.81 66.84 -3.17
N LYS A 921 -41.57 67.53 -4.04
CA LYS A 921 -41.76 67.13 -5.45
C LYS A 921 -40.47 67.28 -6.27
N LEU A 922 -39.53 68.10 -5.80
CA LEU A 922 -38.24 68.33 -6.45
C LEU A 922 -37.26 67.17 -6.24
N PHE A 923 -37.61 66.19 -5.40
CA PHE A 923 -36.80 65.00 -5.20
C PHE A 923 -36.76 64.15 -6.47
N GLN A 924 -35.55 63.94 -7.01
CA GLN A 924 -35.37 62.94 -8.05
C GLN A 924 -35.39 61.57 -7.39
N LYS A 925 -36.28 60.69 -7.86
CA LYS A 925 -36.39 59.31 -7.34
C LYS A 925 -35.03 58.60 -7.42
N ALA A 926 -34.74 57.72 -6.45
CA ALA A 926 -33.53 56.90 -6.45
C ALA A 926 -33.48 55.98 -7.68
N GLU A 927 -32.32 55.92 -8.32
CA GLU A 927 -31.98 54.90 -9.33
C GLU A 927 -31.35 53.69 -8.61
N LYS A 928 -31.13 52.58 -9.33
CA LYS A 928 -30.50 51.39 -8.72
C LYS A 928 -29.08 51.63 -8.25
N LYS A 929 -28.25 52.38 -9.00
CA LYS A 929 -26.91 52.79 -8.56
C LYS A 929 -26.89 53.83 -7.43
N THR A 930 -28.03 54.45 -7.12
CA THR A 930 -28.13 55.52 -6.11
C THR A 930 -29.15 55.21 -5.02
N THR A 931 -29.50 53.94 -4.79
CA THR A 931 -30.41 53.54 -3.70
C THR A 931 -29.64 52.92 -2.53
N PRO A 932 -30.02 53.19 -1.25
CA PRO A 932 -31.04 54.13 -0.79
C PRO A 932 -30.63 55.61 -0.96
N LYS A 933 -31.58 56.47 -1.32
CA LYS A 933 -31.39 57.93 -1.49
C LYS A 933 -32.29 58.74 -0.57
N PHE A 934 -31.76 59.79 0.05
CA PHE A 934 -32.54 60.76 0.82
C PHE A 934 -32.41 62.19 0.25
N HIS A 935 -33.25 63.11 0.72
CA HIS A 935 -33.40 64.46 0.19
C HIS A 935 -33.02 65.51 1.22
N VAL A 936 -31.91 66.22 1.02
CA VAL A 936 -31.54 67.38 1.83
C VAL A 936 -32.13 68.62 1.19
N ILE A 937 -33.11 69.24 1.83
CA ILE A 937 -33.75 70.48 1.39
C ILE A 937 -33.18 71.63 2.23
N MET A 938 -32.32 72.44 1.64
CA MET A 938 -31.83 73.64 2.30
C MET A 938 -32.79 74.80 2.11
N CYS A 939 -32.94 75.67 3.11
CA CYS A 939 -33.74 76.90 3.04
C CYS A 939 -32.96 78.06 3.67
N ASP A 940 -33.34 79.31 3.40
CA ASP A 940 -32.74 80.44 4.12
C ASP A 940 -33.31 80.54 5.54
N GLU A 941 -34.61 80.24 5.70
CA GLU A 941 -35.34 80.32 6.96
C GLU A 941 -36.33 79.15 7.10
N GLN A 942 -36.48 78.62 8.33
CA GLN A 942 -37.43 77.53 8.60
C GLN A 942 -38.51 78.02 9.61
N PHE A 943 -39.76 78.06 9.13
CA PHE A 943 -40.94 78.42 9.91
C PHE A 943 -42.17 77.64 9.45
N ASP A 944 -42.92 77.11 10.40
CA ASP A 944 -44.11 76.32 10.20
C ASP A 944 -45.37 77.19 10.32
N ALA A 945 -46.12 77.33 9.22
CA ALA A 945 -47.25 78.26 9.14
C ALA A 945 -48.59 77.57 8.83
N LYS A 946 -48.58 76.26 8.61
CA LYS A 946 -49.81 75.49 8.35
C LYS A 946 -50.66 75.53 9.63
N ASP A 947 -51.79 76.21 9.54
CA ASP A 947 -52.76 76.44 10.63
C ASP A 947 -52.30 77.39 11.76
N GLY A 948 -51.11 78.00 11.65
CA GLY A 948 -50.59 78.95 12.63
C GLY A 948 -51.45 80.20 12.77
N ARG A 949 -51.83 80.52 14.01
CA ARG A 949 -52.69 81.68 14.35
C ARG A 949 -52.44 82.21 15.75
N THR A 950 -52.75 83.47 15.95
CA THR A 950 -52.71 84.12 17.27
C THR A 950 -53.95 83.79 18.09
N HIS A 951 -53.92 84.13 19.38
CA HIS A 951 -55.12 84.35 20.17
C HIS A 951 -55.99 85.45 19.58
N THR A 952 -57.24 85.48 20.02
CA THR A 952 -58.05 86.68 19.88
C THR A 952 -57.52 87.70 20.89
N THR A 953 -57.00 88.81 20.40
CA THR A 953 -56.48 89.92 21.21
C THR A 953 -57.47 91.08 21.15
N GLU A 954 -57.75 91.66 22.30
CA GLU A 954 -58.57 92.86 22.43
C GLU A 954 -57.67 94.06 22.74
N LEU A 955 -57.86 95.14 21.99
CA LEU A 955 -57.18 96.42 22.14
C LEU A 955 -58.22 97.50 22.39
N ILE A 956 -57.97 98.39 23.34
CA ILE A 956 -58.85 99.51 23.64
C ILE A 956 -58.10 100.80 23.30
N PHE A 957 -58.70 101.61 22.44
CA PHE A 957 -58.25 102.96 22.11
C PHE A 957 -59.19 103.93 22.82
N ASP A 958 -58.71 104.64 23.83
CA ASP A 958 -59.45 105.61 24.64
C ASP A 958 -58.76 106.99 24.61
N ASP A 959 -59.23 107.93 25.42
CA ASP A 959 -58.71 109.29 25.46
C ASP A 959 -57.26 109.37 25.96
N ALA A 960 -56.81 108.38 26.73
CA ALA A 960 -55.42 108.26 27.16
C ALA A 960 -54.52 107.74 26.03
N ASP A 961 -54.99 106.75 25.26
CA ASP A 961 -54.23 106.11 24.18
C ASP A 961 -55.00 106.05 22.84
N PRO A 962 -55.31 107.21 22.19
CA PRO A 962 -56.15 107.26 20.99
C PRO A 962 -55.41 106.89 19.70
N GLY A 963 -54.08 106.77 19.76
CA GLY A 963 -53.21 106.56 18.60
C GLY A 963 -52.95 105.08 18.29
N PRO A 964 -52.22 104.78 17.20
CA PRO A 964 -51.80 103.42 16.88
C PRO A 964 -51.00 102.77 18.03
N GLN A 965 -51.32 101.51 18.35
CA GLN A 965 -50.69 100.75 19.43
C GLN A 965 -49.84 99.60 18.85
N ASP A 966 -48.63 99.37 19.39
CA ASP A 966 -47.79 98.23 19.03
C ASP A 966 -48.09 97.05 19.96
N GLU A 967 -48.76 96.03 19.45
CA GLU A 967 -49.26 94.91 20.25
C GLU A 967 -48.49 93.62 19.96
N ALA A 968 -48.08 92.93 21.02
CA ALA A 968 -47.40 91.65 20.94
C ALA A 968 -48.40 90.50 20.91
N MET A 969 -48.44 89.77 19.80
CA MET A 969 -49.40 88.69 19.64
C MET A 969 -48.94 87.39 20.31
N ASP A 970 -49.85 86.74 21.04
CA ASP A 970 -49.62 85.41 21.63
C ASP A 970 -50.42 84.32 20.92
N SER A 971 -50.12 83.05 21.20
CA SER A 971 -50.85 81.90 20.68
C SER A 971 -50.86 80.75 21.68
N ALA A 972 -51.98 80.02 21.76
CA ALA A 972 -52.09 78.78 22.54
C ALA A 972 -51.42 77.60 21.85
N GLN A 973 -51.13 77.73 20.55
CA GLN A 973 -50.58 76.63 19.74
C GLN A 973 -49.06 76.65 19.67
N MET A 974 -48.44 77.78 20.05
CA MET A 974 -47.02 78.05 19.83
C MET A 974 -46.41 78.65 21.09
N GLN A 975 -45.13 78.41 21.33
CA GLN A 975 -44.42 79.09 22.41
C GLN A 975 -44.32 80.59 22.10
N THR A 976 -44.52 81.45 23.10
CA THR A 976 -44.56 82.91 22.93
C THR A 976 -43.39 83.49 22.13
N HIS A 977 -42.17 82.99 22.33
CA HIS A 977 -40.97 83.48 21.63
C HIS A 977 -40.80 82.92 20.19
N LYS A 978 -41.65 81.98 19.79
CA LYS A 978 -41.67 81.37 18.45
C LYS A 978 -42.78 81.92 17.55
N VAL A 979 -43.81 82.55 18.14
CA VAL A 979 -44.87 83.25 17.40
C VAL A 979 -44.26 84.33 16.52
N SER A 980 -44.53 84.25 15.21
CA SER A 980 -44.01 85.19 14.22
C SER A 980 -45.12 85.61 13.26
N ILE A 981 -45.25 86.92 13.05
CA ILE A 981 -46.25 87.52 12.16
C ILE A 981 -45.55 88.06 10.91
N PHE A 982 -46.04 87.65 9.75
CA PHE A 982 -45.50 87.99 8.43
C PHE A 982 -46.56 88.69 7.60
N ASP A 983 -46.15 89.66 6.79
CA ASP A 983 -47.02 90.35 5.83
C ASP A 983 -46.36 90.41 4.45
N PRO A 984 -46.90 89.69 3.43
CA PRO A 984 -48.04 88.77 3.51
C PRO A 984 -47.78 87.54 4.42
N PRO A 985 -48.81 86.84 4.93
CA PRO A 985 -48.63 85.61 5.71
C PRO A 985 -47.93 84.50 4.93
N LEU A 986 -47.07 83.69 5.57
CA LEU A 986 -46.30 82.61 4.91
C LEU A 986 -47.21 81.54 4.26
N GLN A 987 -48.34 81.23 4.88
CA GLN A 987 -49.35 80.30 4.38
C GLN A 987 -50.29 80.91 3.32
N GLY A 988 -50.03 82.14 2.88
CA GLY A 988 -50.85 82.88 1.92
C GLY A 988 -52.18 83.41 2.50
N GLY A 989 -52.89 84.17 1.67
CA GLY A 989 -54.17 84.80 2.03
C GLY A 989 -54.00 86.08 2.85
N ALA A 990 -55.10 86.55 3.47
CA ALA A 990 -55.11 87.78 4.25
C ALA A 990 -54.48 87.60 5.66
N LEU A 991 -53.73 88.61 6.11
CA LEU A 991 -53.09 88.67 7.44
C LEU A 991 -54.09 88.51 8.59
N ALA A 992 -55.18 89.28 8.56
CA ALA A 992 -56.24 89.17 9.55
C ALA A 992 -57.16 87.98 9.23
N MET A 993 -57.25 87.02 10.16
CA MET A 993 -58.30 85.99 10.14
C MET A 993 -59.64 86.60 10.54
N THR A 994 -59.62 87.39 11.61
CA THR A 994 -60.75 88.22 12.04
C THR A 994 -60.19 89.54 12.56
N ALA A 995 -60.76 90.65 12.12
CA ALA A 995 -60.47 91.97 12.67
C ALA A 995 -61.79 92.75 12.72
N LYS A 996 -62.26 93.00 13.94
CA LYS A 996 -63.52 93.71 14.20
C LYS A 996 -63.24 94.87 15.13
N TRP A 997 -64.04 95.91 15.03
CA TRP A 997 -64.03 97.00 15.99
C TRP A 997 -65.44 97.27 16.48
N GLU A 998 -65.55 97.73 17.72
CA GLU A 998 -66.76 98.21 18.38
C GLU A 998 -66.44 99.56 18.98
N MET A 999 -67.17 100.61 18.61
CA MET A 999 -67.13 101.88 19.32
C MET A 999 -68.08 101.77 20.50
N LEU A 1000 -67.53 101.92 21.69
CA LEU A 1000 -68.24 101.92 22.95
C LEU A 1000 -68.48 103.37 23.36
N GLU A 1001 -69.70 103.67 23.79
CA GLU A 1001 -70.09 104.95 24.38
C GLU A 1001 -70.40 104.75 25.86
N HIS A 1002 -69.87 105.62 26.72
CA HIS A 1002 -70.11 105.61 28.16
C HIS A 1002 -71.31 106.49 28.51
N ASP A 1003 -72.42 105.86 28.94
CA ASP A 1003 -73.67 106.58 29.26
C ASP A 1003 -73.73 107.15 30.70
N GLY A 1004 -72.60 107.17 31.40
CA GLY A 1004 -72.49 107.57 32.80
C GLY A 1004 -72.59 106.42 33.81
N ALA A 1005 -73.04 105.22 33.39
CA ALA A 1005 -73.10 104.04 34.25
C ALA A 1005 -72.42 102.80 33.66
N LYS A 1006 -72.39 102.64 32.32
CA LYS A 1006 -71.75 101.51 31.64
C LYS A 1006 -71.37 101.84 30.19
N TRP A 1007 -70.43 101.08 29.67
CA TRP A 1007 -70.09 101.08 28.25
C TRP A 1007 -71.14 100.32 27.41
N LYS A 1008 -71.62 100.92 26.33
CA LYS A 1008 -72.54 100.30 25.36
C LYS A 1008 -71.96 100.38 23.94
N VAL A 1009 -72.14 99.32 23.15
CA VAL A 1009 -71.73 99.31 21.73
C VAL A 1009 -72.64 100.24 20.92
N ARG A 1010 -72.08 101.35 20.41
CA ARG A 1010 -72.78 102.34 19.57
C ARG A 1010 -72.62 102.04 18.08
N ALA A 1011 -71.43 101.61 17.66
CA ALA A 1011 -71.15 101.21 16.29
C ALA A 1011 -70.20 100.00 16.27
N LYS A 1012 -70.21 99.23 15.19
CA LYS A 1012 -69.27 98.14 14.98
C LYS A 1012 -69.01 97.92 13.51
N GLY A 1013 -67.84 97.38 13.18
CA GLY A 1013 -67.46 97.11 11.79
C GLY A 1013 -66.35 96.08 11.68
N LYS A 1014 -65.99 95.77 10.43
CA LYS A 1014 -64.71 95.09 10.14
C LYS A 1014 -63.61 96.14 10.14
N LEU A 1015 -62.51 95.86 10.81
CA LEU A 1015 -61.32 96.68 10.71
C LEU A 1015 -60.61 96.36 9.38
N PRO A 1016 -60.32 97.36 8.52
CA PRO A 1016 -59.56 97.13 7.30
C PRO A 1016 -58.16 96.58 7.61
N VAL A 1017 -57.65 95.66 6.80
CA VAL A 1017 -56.30 95.08 7.00
C VAL A 1017 -55.21 96.15 6.96
N ALA A 1018 -55.40 97.23 6.20
CA ALA A 1018 -54.48 98.38 6.17
C ALA A 1018 -54.29 99.10 7.52
N LYS A 1019 -55.14 98.80 8.53
CA LYS A 1019 -54.99 99.28 9.91
C LYS A 1019 -54.16 98.34 10.80
N ILE A 1020 -53.63 97.26 10.24
CA ILE A 1020 -52.76 96.28 10.90
C ILE A 1020 -51.45 96.24 10.11
N GLU A 1021 -50.37 96.75 10.69
CA GLU A 1021 -49.09 96.92 10.01
C GLU A 1021 -48.00 96.05 10.66
N VAL A 1022 -47.27 95.29 9.84
CA VAL A 1022 -46.04 94.60 10.25
C VAL A 1022 -44.85 95.52 9.93
N ARG A 1023 -44.31 96.21 10.94
CA ARG A 1023 -43.24 97.20 10.76
C ARG A 1023 -41.85 96.59 10.78
N ALA A 1024 -40.92 97.17 10.02
CA ALA A 1024 -39.52 96.72 9.97
C ALA A 1024 -38.71 97.04 11.23
N ASP A 1025 -39.08 98.11 11.94
CA ASP A 1025 -38.47 98.59 13.18
C ASP A 1025 -39.13 98.02 14.47
N ARG A 1026 -39.92 96.95 14.34
CA ARG A 1026 -40.44 96.23 15.51
C ARG A 1026 -39.30 95.52 16.24
N ASP A 1027 -39.33 95.48 17.56
CA ASP A 1027 -38.32 94.77 18.38
C ASP A 1027 -38.57 93.25 18.48
N SER A 1028 -39.69 92.75 17.95
CA SER A 1028 -40.10 91.35 18.08
C SER A 1028 -40.95 90.89 16.91
N ARG A 1029 -40.74 89.64 16.48
CA ARG A 1029 -41.48 89.01 15.37
C ARG A 1029 -42.99 88.87 15.61
N ARG A 1030 -43.41 88.92 16.88
CA ARG A 1030 -44.83 88.82 17.25
C ARG A 1030 -45.57 90.15 17.28
N LYS A 1031 -44.85 91.28 17.16
CA LYS A 1031 -45.47 92.60 17.25
C LYS A 1031 -46.06 93.04 15.92
N VAL A 1032 -47.22 93.68 16.00
CA VAL A 1032 -47.88 94.43 14.92
C VAL A 1032 -48.34 95.78 15.44
N ARG A 1033 -48.42 96.77 14.56
CA ARG A 1033 -49.05 98.05 14.88
C ARG A 1033 -50.52 98.00 14.47
N VAL A 1034 -51.41 98.33 15.38
CA VAL A 1034 -52.86 98.36 15.14
C VAL A 1034 -53.34 99.79 15.30
N SER A 1035 -54.02 100.31 14.29
CA SER A 1035 -54.63 101.64 14.31
C SER A 1035 -56.15 101.54 14.49
N PRO A 1036 -56.80 102.50 15.16
CA PRO A 1036 -58.25 102.57 15.20
C PRO A 1036 -58.86 102.79 13.80
N PRO A 1037 -60.15 102.48 13.59
CA PRO A 1037 -60.86 102.78 12.35
C PRO A 1037 -60.98 104.31 12.14
N ASP A 1038 -60.94 104.75 10.88
CA ASP A 1038 -61.02 106.18 10.56
C ASP A 1038 -62.38 106.80 10.90
N GLY A 1039 -62.36 108.07 11.33
CA GLY A 1039 -63.56 108.89 11.49
C GLY A 1039 -64.45 108.56 12.68
N GLN A 1040 -64.02 107.68 13.59
CA GLN A 1040 -64.72 107.42 14.85
C GLN A 1040 -64.14 108.31 15.97
N PRO A 1041 -64.97 108.95 16.82
CA PRO A 1041 -64.48 109.72 17.96
C PRO A 1041 -63.86 108.80 19.02
N ILE A 1042 -62.71 109.20 19.55
CA ILE A 1042 -62.07 108.64 20.74
C ILE A 1042 -61.89 109.79 21.72
N ASP A 1043 -62.65 109.80 22.81
CA ASP A 1043 -62.70 110.86 23.81
C ASP A 1043 -63.14 110.29 25.17
N ALA A 1044 -63.29 111.14 26.19
CA ALA A 1044 -63.68 110.71 27.55
C ALA A 1044 -65.02 109.94 27.63
N THR A 1045 -65.85 109.99 26.58
CA THR A 1045 -67.14 109.31 26.49
C THR A 1045 -67.17 108.21 25.42
N HIS A 1046 -66.15 108.10 24.56
CA HIS A 1046 -66.08 107.13 23.46
C HIS A 1046 -64.72 106.42 23.43
N CYS A 1047 -64.74 105.09 23.44
CA CYS A 1047 -63.54 104.29 23.17
C CYS A 1047 -63.80 103.28 22.07
N ILE A 1048 -62.74 102.83 21.41
CA ILE A 1048 -62.83 101.81 20.37
C ILE A 1048 -62.19 100.54 20.88
N ARG A 1049 -63.00 99.49 20.98
CA ARG A 1049 -62.55 98.13 21.21
C ARG A 1049 -62.27 97.46 19.88
N VAL A 1050 -61.02 97.09 19.63
CA VAL A 1050 -60.60 96.30 18.46
C VAL A 1050 -60.33 94.87 18.90
N THR A 1051 -61.00 93.91 18.25
CA THR A 1051 -60.79 92.48 18.47
C THR A 1051 -60.17 91.86 17.23
N ILE A 1052 -58.91 91.41 17.35
CA ILE A 1052 -58.13 90.87 16.22
C ILE A 1052 -57.63 89.46 16.48
N LYS A 1053 -57.52 88.71 15.39
CA LYS A 1053 -56.89 87.39 15.33
C LYS A 1053 -56.14 87.28 14.02
N LEU A 1054 -54.84 87.07 14.08
CA LEU A 1054 -53.96 87.09 12.93
C LEU A 1054 -53.49 85.69 12.55
N ARG A 1055 -53.14 85.53 11.28
CA ARG A 1055 -52.31 84.42 10.82
C ARG A 1055 -50.90 84.61 11.36
N ALA A 1056 -50.33 83.51 11.86
CA ALA A 1056 -48.99 83.48 12.42
C ALA A 1056 -48.25 82.26 11.89
N ALA A 1057 -46.95 82.19 12.16
CA ALA A 1057 -46.14 81.00 11.99
C ALA A 1057 -45.36 80.72 13.28
N ASP A 1058 -45.10 79.43 13.49
CA ASP A 1058 -44.24 78.92 14.55
C ASP A 1058 -42.83 78.79 13.99
N GLY A 1059 -41.82 79.30 14.69
CA GLY A 1059 -40.46 78.82 14.44
C GLY A 1059 -39.32 79.81 14.58
N GLY A 1060 -38.47 79.82 13.55
CA GLY A 1060 -37.05 80.06 13.68
C GLY A 1060 -36.36 78.78 14.13
N TYR A 1061 -36.65 77.68 13.42
CA TYR A 1061 -35.99 76.39 13.63
C TYR A 1061 -34.74 76.27 12.76
N LEU A 1062 -33.89 75.31 13.10
CA LEU A 1062 -32.63 75.06 12.40
C LEU A 1062 -32.74 73.95 11.35
N GLY A 1063 -33.67 73.03 11.54
CA GLY A 1063 -33.93 71.91 10.64
C GLY A 1063 -35.20 71.17 11.06
N TRP A 1064 -35.65 70.27 10.19
CA TRP A 1064 -36.80 69.42 10.42
C TRP A 1064 -36.82 68.26 9.42
N ALA A 1065 -36.91 67.02 9.88
CA ALA A 1065 -37.27 65.86 9.07
C ALA A 1065 -38.80 65.65 9.06
N PRO A 1066 -39.49 65.87 7.93
CA PRO A 1066 -40.93 65.61 7.85
C PRO A 1066 -41.23 64.13 8.08
N ASN A 1067 -42.25 63.87 8.91
CA ASN A 1067 -42.74 62.51 9.19
C ASN A 1067 -43.04 61.76 7.88
N ASP A 1068 -42.71 60.47 7.85
CA ASP A 1068 -42.95 59.57 6.72
C ASP A 1068 -42.36 60.10 5.39
N SER A 1069 -41.25 60.84 5.46
CA SER A 1069 -40.53 61.31 4.29
C SER A 1069 -39.07 60.88 4.33
N VAL A 1070 -38.45 60.83 3.15
CA VAL A 1070 -37.00 60.65 2.99
C VAL A 1070 -36.26 61.99 2.98
N ALA A 1071 -36.87 63.07 3.48
CA ALA A 1071 -36.31 64.41 3.40
C ALA A 1071 -35.93 65.03 4.75
N ALA A 1072 -34.88 65.83 4.74
CA ALA A 1072 -34.48 66.67 5.86
C ALA A 1072 -34.41 68.12 5.39
N VAL A 1073 -35.17 69.00 6.03
CA VAL A 1073 -35.10 70.44 5.83
C VAL A 1073 -33.98 70.99 6.71
N ILE A 1074 -33.10 71.81 6.15
CA ILE A 1074 -31.94 72.39 6.84
C ILE A 1074 -31.91 73.90 6.60
N LYS A 1075 -31.85 74.69 7.68
CA LYS A 1075 -31.61 76.13 7.56
C LYS A 1075 -30.16 76.39 7.15
N GLY A 1076 -29.97 77.01 6.00
CA GLY A 1076 -28.72 77.45 5.42
C GLY A 1076 -28.21 78.79 5.95
N GLY A 1077 -27.12 79.28 5.36
CA GLY A 1077 -26.54 80.59 5.68
C GLY A 1077 -25.89 80.67 7.07
N ARG A 1078 -25.73 79.53 7.73
CA ARG A 1078 -25.04 79.37 9.01
C ARG A 1078 -23.61 78.89 8.78
N ALA A 1079 -22.77 78.93 9.81
CA ALA A 1079 -21.45 78.31 9.75
C ALA A 1079 -21.57 76.82 9.38
N ASP A 1080 -20.64 76.32 8.56
CA ASP A 1080 -20.65 74.96 8.04
C ASP A 1080 -20.81 73.90 9.13
N ALA A 1081 -20.07 74.02 10.24
CA ALA A 1081 -20.20 73.11 11.36
C ALA A 1081 -21.64 73.01 11.88
N SER A 1082 -22.32 74.14 12.10
CA SER A 1082 -23.71 74.14 12.56
C SER A 1082 -24.69 73.55 11.54
N MET A 1083 -24.42 73.72 10.24
CA MET A 1083 -25.21 73.07 9.19
C MET A 1083 -24.99 71.57 9.19
N GLN A 1084 -23.74 71.12 9.28
CA GLN A 1084 -23.37 69.70 9.34
C GLN A 1084 -23.96 68.99 10.56
N ASP A 1085 -23.96 69.65 11.74
CA ASP A 1085 -24.60 69.14 12.96
C ASP A 1085 -26.10 68.94 12.75
N THR A 1086 -26.74 69.92 12.11
CA THR A 1086 -28.17 69.83 11.79
C THR A 1086 -28.41 68.70 10.78
N MET A 1087 -27.57 68.57 9.75
CA MET A 1087 -27.68 67.49 8.76
C MET A 1087 -27.56 66.11 9.40
N ALA A 1088 -26.57 65.90 10.29
CA ALA A 1088 -26.40 64.65 11.01
C ALA A 1088 -27.59 64.35 11.92
N HIS A 1089 -28.11 65.35 12.64
CA HIS A 1089 -29.29 65.25 13.49
C HIS A 1089 -30.55 64.84 12.70
N GLU A 1090 -30.86 65.56 11.63
CA GLU A 1090 -32.06 65.27 10.82
C GLU A 1090 -31.91 63.93 10.07
N MET A 1091 -30.70 63.55 9.68
CA MET A 1091 -30.47 62.22 9.10
C MET A 1091 -30.72 61.09 10.11
N ALA A 1092 -30.42 61.30 11.39
CA ALA A 1092 -30.77 60.33 12.43
C ALA A 1092 -32.30 60.16 12.57
N HIS A 1093 -33.06 61.26 12.43
CA HIS A 1093 -34.52 61.20 12.34
C HIS A 1093 -34.99 60.39 11.11
N LEU A 1094 -34.40 60.62 9.93
CA LEU A 1094 -34.72 59.88 8.71
C LEU A 1094 -34.52 58.37 8.84
N PHE A 1095 -33.48 57.96 9.55
CA PHE A 1095 -33.19 56.53 9.78
C PHE A 1095 -34.01 55.95 10.93
N GLY A 1096 -34.94 56.76 11.48
CA GLY A 1096 -35.80 56.40 12.59
C GLY A 1096 -35.00 56.02 13.83
N GLN A 1097 -33.86 56.67 14.09
CA GLN A 1097 -32.97 56.36 15.22
C GLN A 1097 -33.38 57.11 16.49
N THR A 1098 -34.27 58.08 16.36
CA THR A 1098 -35.01 58.66 17.48
C THR A 1098 -36.23 57.77 17.77
N ARG A 1099 -36.05 56.64 18.48
CA ARG A 1099 -37.13 55.66 18.73
C ARG A 1099 -37.66 55.73 20.16
N TYR A 1100 -38.96 55.47 20.31
CA TYR A 1100 -39.65 55.31 21.60
C TYR A 1100 -39.51 53.91 22.24
N LYS A 1101 -39.09 52.90 21.45
CA LYS A 1101 -39.03 51.48 21.86
C LYS A 1101 -37.72 50.83 21.42
N THR A 1102 -37.19 49.95 22.27
CA THR A 1102 -36.10 49.02 21.96
C THR A 1102 -36.36 48.27 20.66
N LYS A 1103 -35.33 48.18 19.81
CA LYS A 1103 -35.22 47.06 18.86
C LYS A 1103 -34.81 45.83 19.67
N GLU A 1104 -35.34 44.67 19.29
CA GLU A 1104 -35.02 43.40 19.92
C GLU A 1104 -33.48 43.19 19.99
N GLY A 1105 -32.97 42.92 21.19
CA GLY A 1105 -31.54 42.71 21.45
C GLY A 1105 -30.69 43.96 21.69
N MET A 1106 -31.25 45.18 21.63
CA MET A 1106 -30.52 46.43 21.89
C MET A 1106 -31.00 47.17 23.14
N PRO A 1107 -30.08 47.79 23.90
CA PRO A 1107 -30.45 48.64 25.02
C PRO A 1107 -31.11 49.95 24.57
N ASP A 1108 -32.04 50.48 25.38
CA ASP A 1108 -32.57 51.83 25.21
C ASP A 1108 -31.49 52.89 25.46
N HIS A 1109 -31.58 54.04 24.78
CA HIS A 1109 -30.70 55.18 25.05
C HIS A 1109 -31.06 55.81 26.42
N PRO A 1110 -30.10 56.02 27.34
CA PRO A 1110 -30.37 56.49 28.72
C PRO A 1110 -30.89 57.94 28.83
N LEU A 1111 -30.87 58.70 27.74
CA LEU A 1111 -31.24 60.11 27.64
C LEU A 1111 -32.37 60.37 26.63
N TYR A 1112 -33.18 59.36 26.38
CA TYR A 1112 -34.37 59.47 25.57
C TYR A 1112 -35.42 60.38 26.25
N TYR A 1113 -36.00 61.36 25.54
CA TYR A 1113 -37.12 62.15 26.07
C TYR A 1113 -38.17 62.53 25.00
N GLN A 1114 -39.38 62.84 25.47
CA GLN A 1114 -40.56 63.15 24.63
C GLN A 1114 -41.01 64.62 24.71
N ARG A 1115 -40.39 65.45 25.55
CA ARG A 1115 -41.01 66.68 26.09
C ARG A 1115 -40.46 68.04 25.62
N ARG A 1116 -39.57 68.12 24.61
CA ARG A 1116 -39.34 69.43 23.94
C ARG A 1116 -40.19 69.52 22.68
N GLY A 1117 -41.12 70.47 22.65
CA GLY A 1117 -41.51 71.15 21.40
C GLY A 1117 -42.52 70.49 20.45
N GLY A 1118 -43.12 69.34 20.76
CA GLY A 1118 -44.33 68.88 20.06
C GLY A 1118 -44.14 68.12 18.73
N SER A 1119 -42.91 67.77 18.33
CA SER A 1119 -42.65 67.03 17.08
C SER A 1119 -41.75 65.81 17.31
N GLY A 1120 -42.30 64.77 17.93
CA GLY A 1120 -41.65 63.47 18.02
C GLY A 1120 -40.61 63.33 19.16
N THR A 1121 -39.97 62.17 19.19
CA THR A 1121 -38.94 61.86 20.18
C THR A 1121 -37.65 62.59 19.82
N HIS A 1122 -37.06 63.35 20.75
CA HIS A 1122 -35.88 64.16 20.48
C HIS A 1122 -34.68 63.70 21.31
N CYS A 1123 -33.49 64.05 20.83
CA CYS A 1123 -32.25 63.89 21.56
C CYS A 1123 -31.58 65.27 21.69
N ALA A 1124 -31.01 65.58 22.85
CA ALA A 1124 -30.48 66.91 23.12
C ALA A 1124 -28.97 67.01 22.82
N HIS A 1125 -28.60 67.82 21.83
CA HIS A 1125 -27.30 68.48 21.85
C HIS A 1125 -27.32 69.64 22.82
N GLY A 1126 -26.25 69.85 23.60
CA GLY A 1126 -26.08 71.06 24.40
C GLY A 1126 -27.22 71.30 25.40
N ALA A 1127 -27.91 70.24 25.84
CA ALA A 1127 -28.87 70.38 26.92
C ALA A 1127 -28.11 70.67 28.21
N ALA A 1128 -28.11 71.94 28.60
CA ALA A 1128 -27.98 72.30 29.99
C ALA A 1128 -29.21 71.79 30.75
N TRP A 1129 -28.99 70.94 31.74
CA TRP A 1129 -30.03 70.54 32.66
C TRP A 1129 -30.58 71.79 33.37
N THR A 1130 -31.90 71.97 33.31
CA THR A 1130 -32.61 72.98 34.11
C THR A 1130 -33.50 72.21 35.07
N ALA A 1131 -33.28 72.40 36.37
CA ALA A 1131 -34.10 71.83 37.43
C ALA A 1131 -35.59 72.06 37.13
N GLY A 1132 -36.40 71.01 37.25
CA GLY A 1132 -37.85 71.13 37.11
C GLY A 1132 -38.47 72.02 38.19
N ASN A 1133 -37.81 72.10 39.36
CA ASN A 1133 -38.15 73.02 40.45
C ASN A 1133 -36.93 73.86 40.87
N PRO A 1134 -37.11 75.15 41.25
CA PRO A 1134 -36.06 75.93 41.90
C PRO A 1134 -35.68 75.26 43.23
N GLY A 1135 -34.56 74.52 43.25
CA GLY A 1135 -34.08 73.80 44.43
C GLY A 1135 -33.62 72.36 44.19
N ASP A 1136 -33.93 71.75 43.03
CA ASP A 1136 -33.36 70.44 42.71
C ASP A 1136 -31.85 70.58 42.43
N PRO A 1137 -31.00 69.68 42.94
CA PRO A 1137 -29.55 69.74 42.70
C PRO A 1137 -29.22 69.46 41.23
N ALA A 1138 -28.30 70.25 40.67
CA ALA A 1138 -27.73 69.96 39.35
C ALA A 1138 -27.15 68.54 39.31
N LEU A 1139 -27.55 67.77 38.29
CA LEU A 1139 -26.91 66.49 38.01
C LEU A 1139 -25.42 66.71 37.77
N ASP A 1140 -24.57 66.03 38.53
CA ASP A 1140 -23.14 65.99 38.34
C ASP A 1140 -22.82 64.98 37.23
N PRO A 1141 -22.49 65.43 36.01
CA PRO A 1141 -22.26 64.55 34.86
C PRO A 1141 -21.04 63.63 35.06
N LYS A 1142 -20.23 63.84 36.11
CA LYS A 1142 -19.06 63.01 36.43
C LYS A 1142 -19.39 61.86 37.38
N LYS A 1143 -20.58 61.83 37.98
CA LYS A 1143 -21.00 60.76 38.90
C LYS A 1143 -21.93 59.79 38.19
N SER A 1144 -21.40 58.65 37.79
CA SER A 1144 -22.20 57.52 37.29
C SER A 1144 -23.29 57.15 38.31
N GLY A 1145 -24.55 57.47 38.01
CA GLY A 1145 -25.70 57.05 38.82
C GLY A 1145 -26.60 58.14 39.44
N GLN A 1146 -26.35 59.44 39.23
CA GLN A 1146 -27.35 60.46 39.57
C GLN A 1146 -28.50 60.48 38.56
N LEU A 1147 -29.73 60.63 39.05
CA LEU A 1147 -30.98 60.60 38.29
C LEU A 1147 -31.70 61.95 38.38
N ASP A 1148 -32.33 62.39 37.29
CA ASP A 1148 -33.33 63.47 37.39
C ASP A 1148 -34.62 62.98 38.08
N ALA A 1149 -35.53 63.92 38.36
CA ALA A 1149 -36.85 63.63 38.93
C ALA A 1149 -37.74 62.74 38.03
N GLN A 1150 -37.31 62.45 36.80
CA GLN A 1150 -37.99 61.55 35.85
C GLN A 1150 -37.29 60.19 35.69
N GLY A 1151 -36.19 59.95 36.41
CA GLY A 1151 -35.45 58.70 36.40
C GLY A 1151 -34.42 58.55 35.26
N HIS A 1152 -34.05 59.63 34.57
CA HIS A 1152 -33.03 59.60 33.52
C HIS A 1152 -31.63 59.83 34.11
N GLY A 1153 -30.65 59.04 33.67
CA GLY A 1153 -29.26 59.10 34.15
C GLY A 1153 -28.37 60.08 33.36
N ALA A 1154 -27.15 60.31 33.83
CA ALA A 1154 -26.13 61.08 33.12
C ALA A 1154 -25.70 60.36 31.81
N GLY A 1155 -25.89 60.98 30.63
CA GLY A 1155 -25.31 60.47 29.37
C GLY A 1155 -23.80 60.70 29.26
N LYS A 1156 -23.22 60.47 28.08
CA LYS A 1156 -21.85 60.95 27.80
C LYS A 1156 -21.88 62.45 27.54
N TYR A 1157 -21.06 63.18 28.29
CA TYR A 1157 -20.92 64.63 28.17
C TYR A 1157 -19.51 64.97 27.72
N ASP A 1158 -19.40 65.91 26.78
CA ASP A 1158 -18.14 66.59 26.48
C ASP A 1158 -18.27 68.04 26.96
N ASN A 1159 -17.37 68.48 27.84
CA ASN A 1159 -17.42 69.80 28.49
C ASN A 1159 -18.76 70.17 29.18
N GLY A 1160 -19.56 69.18 29.61
CA GLY A 1160 -20.85 69.40 30.26
C GLY A 1160 -22.06 69.38 29.31
N ASP A 1161 -21.83 69.20 28.00
CA ASP A 1161 -22.88 69.08 26.99
C ASP A 1161 -23.11 67.62 26.60
N CYS A 1162 -24.38 67.21 26.59
CA CYS A 1162 -24.75 65.86 26.19
C CYS A 1162 -24.41 65.59 24.70
N ILE A 1163 -23.69 64.50 24.45
CA ILE A 1163 -23.49 63.95 23.11
C ILE A 1163 -24.54 62.87 22.91
N LEU A 1164 -25.55 63.14 22.08
CA LEU A 1164 -26.53 62.15 21.65
C LEU A 1164 -26.38 61.77 20.16
N PHE A 1165 -25.69 62.57 19.34
CA PHE A 1165 -25.47 62.31 17.91
C PHE A 1165 -24.11 62.84 17.44
N ALA A 1166 -23.72 62.46 16.22
CA ALA A 1166 -22.55 62.97 15.53
C ALA A 1166 -22.53 64.51 15.44
N TYR A 1167 -21.40 65.11 15.85
CA TYR A 1167 -21.05 66.50 15.54
C TYR A 1167 -20.07 66.56 14.37
N GLY A 1168 -20.33 67.48 13.44
CA GLY A 1168 -19.47 67.82 12.31
C GLY A 1168 -18.47 68.94 12.63
N LEU A 1169 -18.08 69.12 13.90
CA LEU A 1169 -17.07 70.14 14.23
C LEU A 1169 -15.69 69.67 13.75
N PRO A 1170 -14.88 70.55 13.10
CA PRO A 1170 -13.56 70.21 12.57
C PRO A 1170 -12.59 69.54 13.56
N ASN A 1171 -12.84 69.70 14.87
CA ASN A 1171 -11.93 69.26 15.94
C ASN A 1171 -12.56 68.26 16.93
N LYS A 1172 -13.87 67.94 16.82
CA LYS A 1172 -14.61 67.12 17.79
C LYS A 1172 -15.74 66.36 17.10
N VAL A 1173 -15.41 65.16 16.63
CA VAL A 1173 -16.26 64.32 15.80
C VAL A 1173 -16.61 63.08 16.61
N GLU A 1174 -17.66 63.09 17.44
CA GLU A 1174 -17.99 61.93 18.28
C GLU A 1174 -19.47 61.54 18.16
N TRP A 1175 -19.70 60.23 18.07
CA TRP A 1175 -21.02 59.65 18.32
C TRP A 1175 -21.10 59.20 19.77
N CYS A 1176 -22.28 59.31 20.39
CA CYS A 1176 -22.58 58.51 21.57
C CYS A 1176 -22.49 57.02 21.21
N GLU A 1177 -21.93 56.18 22.08
CA GLU A 1177 -21.77 54.74 21.84
C GLU A 1177 -23.11 54.04 21.59
N HIS A 1178 -24.18 54.42 22.30
CA HIS A 1178 -25.52 53.86 22.07
C HIS A 1178 -26.07 54.19 20.68
N CYS A 1179 -25.89 55.44 20.23
CA CYS A 1179 -26.36 55.88 18.92
C CYS A 1179 -25.48 55.35 17.79
N ALA A 1180 -24.16 55.32 17.99
CA ALA A 1180 -23.21 54.67 17.09
C ALA A 1180 -23.61 53.21 16.89
N LEU A 1181 -23.99 52.52 17.97
CA LEU A 1181 -24.39 51.14 17.92
C LEU A 1181 -25.72 50.90 17.18
N ASP A 1182 -26.78 51.68 17.46
CA ASP A 1182 -28.05 51.54 16.71
C ASP A 1182 -27.81 51.80 15.21
N PHE A 1183 -26.93 52.74 14.88
CA PHE A 1183 -26.51 52.98 13.52
C PHE A 1183 -25.78 51.78 12.93
N VAL A 1184 -24.79 51.25 13.65
CA VAL A 1184 -23.98 50.09 13.26
C VAL A 1184 -24.81 48.83 13.04
N LEU A 1185 -25.97 48.70 13.67
CA LEU A 1185 -26.87 47.56 13.53
C LEU A 1185 -28.07 47.80 12.58
N SER A 1186 -28.27 49.03 12.08
CA SER A 1186 -29.49 49.41 11.35
C SER A 1186 -29.58 48.88 9.92
N ASP A 1187 -30.81 48.54 9.50
CA ASP A 1187 -31.15 48.32 8.09
C ASP A 1187 -31.32 49.65 7.36
N LEU A 1188 -30.39 50.02 6.51
CA LEU A 1188 -30.58 51.19 5.67
C LEU A 1188 -31.28 50.82 4.35
N SER A 1189 -31.46 49.54 4.04
CA SER A 1189 -32.15 49.15 2.80
C SER A 1189 -33.64 49.52 2.81
N LYS A 1190 -34.25 49.75 3.98
CA LYS A 1190 -35.69 50.04 4.11
C LYS A 1190 -36.08 51.50 3.88
N LEU A 1191 -35.11 52.38 3.65
CA LEU A 1191 -35.32 53.82 3.43
C LEU A 1191 -36.10 54.20 2.16
N ASN A 1192 -36.59 53.23 1.38
CA ASN A 1192 -37.31 53.46 0.13
C ASN A 1192 -38.85 53.39 0.26
N HIS A 1193 -39.39 53.44 1.47
CA HIS A 1193 -40.84 53.36 1.71
C HIS A 1193 -41.40 54.71 2.14
#